data_AF-A0A8J4QWY5-F1
#
_entry.id   AF-A0A8J4QWY5-F1
#
_cell.length_a   1.000
_cell.length_b   1.000
_cell.length_c   1.000
_cell.angle_alpha   90.00
_cell.angle_beta   90.00
_cell.angle_gamma   90.00
#
_symmetry.space_group_name_H-M   'P 1'
#
loop_
_entity.id
_entity.type
_entity.pdbx_description
1 polymer ?
#
loop_
_entity_poly.entity_id
_entity_poly.type
_entity_poly.pdbx_seq_one_letter_code
_entity_poly.pdbx_strand_id
1 'polypeptide(L)'
;MDYYLVFLLILPFVWAFIRVVSSNLSSQTLPPGPHPFPIIGNILELGKLPHQAFAKLSKTYGPLMTLKLGSITTIVISSPNMAKEVLQKNDQAFSSRTVPNMAHVFDHHKVSIAWIPANSQWRNLRKACATQIFAPQRLDATEALRLAKVQELVDHVNQSCKSGAPIDIGQVVFTTVLNSISNTLFSIDLAQYDSNLSQEFRDLVCGLAKEAGRPNIADYFPALRMIDPQGVRRRTRNYYSKLLGIFEGIINQRLQLRASSKGSKASNNTLDLLLNLIEEDNSEISLLDIKHLLLDLFHAGIATTSGTCPTQEIQTNFELTVDYYLVFLLILPFVWASIRVLNFKLASQTLPPGSKPFSIIGNILQLSNLPHRALAKLSKTYGPLMTLKLGSITTIVISSPNLAKEALQKNDQAFSSRRIPDKAHVFDRHKFSMRWLPTNSKWKNLRKACATQRFAAQRLHATQGLRHRKEQELPDHVNRSCISGAPIDIGRVVLFTKITIVLTSISNTFSSMDLAQYDSNLSQEFRDIVYGVAEEGGRPNIADYFPALRVIDPQGVRKRTRIFYTKIFGILDGIIKQRLQLRVSSKGSKAGNDVLDLLFSLLEEDNSKISLLDIKNLLMDLFLAGIGTTSSTVEWAMTLPDEMRPEDMDIDKVRIPPTRA
;
A
#
# COMPACT_ATOMS: atom_id res chain seq x y z
N MET A 1 29.16 13.47 29.77
CA MET A 1 29.67 14.39 28.73
C MET A 1 30.08 13.63 27.46
N ASP A 2 30.00 12.29 27.47
CA ASP A 2 30.68 11.44 26.48
C ASP A 2 29.86 11.19 25.21
N TYR A 3 28.53 11.30 25.27
CA TYR A 3 27.66 11.16 24.09
C TYR A 3 27.77 12.34 23.10
N TYR A 4 28.14 13.54 23.58
CA TYR A 4 28.28 14.74 22.76
C TYR A 4 29.56 14.71 21.90
N LEU A 5 30.66 14.17 22.44
CA LEU A 5 31.92 13.99 21.70
C LEU A 5 31.76 12.93 20.60
N VAL A 6 31.09 11.82 20.93
CA VAL A 6 30.76 10.76 19.96
C VAL A 6 29.87 11.31 18.83
N PHE A 7 28.91 12.18 19.14
CA PHE A 7 28.03 12.80 18.14
C PHE A 7 28.76 13.81 17.23
N LEU A 8 29.68 14.61 17.80
CA LEU A 8 30.54 15.54 17.04
C LEU A 8 31.52 14.80 16.12
N LEU A 9 31.97 13.61 16.52
CA LEU A 9 32.82 12.75 15.69
C LEU A 9 32.03 12.04 14.59
N ILE A 10 30.76 11.67 14.80
CA ILE A 10 29.93 10.97 13.81
C ILE A 10 29.38 11.92 12.73
N LEU A 11 29.08 13.18 13.08
CA LEU A 11 28.56 14.20 12.17
C LEU A 11 29.38 14.42 10.88
N PRO A 12 30.72 14.57 10.90
CA PRO A 12 31.51 14.71 9.69
C PRO A 12 31.55 13.41 8.88
N PHE A 13 31.50 12.23 9.50
CA PHE A 13 31.43 10.96 8.80
C PHE A 13 30.08 10.75 8.12
N VAL A 14 28.98 11.13 8.77
CA VAL A 14 27.63 11.07 8.20
C VAL A 14 27.48 12.11 7.08
N TRP A 15 28.03 13.31 7.25
CA TRP A 15 28.01 14.34 6.21
C TRP A 15 28.91 14.00 5.02
N ALA A 16 30.09 13.44 5.27
CA ALA A 16 30.96 12.89 4.24
C ALA A 16 30.30 11.70 3.53
N PHE A 17 29.62 10.80 4.26
CA PHE A 17 28.86 9.70 3.69
C PHE A 17 27.69 10.19 2.83
N ILE A 18 26.91 11.18 3.31
CA ILE A 18 25.84 11.80 2.52
C ILE A 18 26.42 12.48 1.28
N ARG A 19 27.52 13.24 1.41
CA ARG A 19 28.18 13.84 0.25
C ARG A 19 28.67 12.78 -0.72
N VAL A 20 29.38 11.74 -0.28
CA VAL A 20 29.86 10.65 -1.16
C VAL A 20 28.71 9.87 -1.82
N VAL A 21 27.59 9.68 -1.13
CA VAL A 21 26.39 8.99 -1.66
C VAL A 21 25.53 9.90 -2.56
N SER A 22 25.61 11.22 -2.38
CA SER A 22 24.87 12.22 -3.19
C SER A 22 25.70 12.83 -4.32
N SER A 23 27.03 12.84 -4.21
CA SER A 23 27.99 13.30 -5.21
C SER A 23 28.43 12.12 -6.06
N ASN A 24 27.50 11.63 -6.88
CA ASN A 24 27.78 10.95 -8.13
C ASN A 24 26.52 10.94 -9.02
N LEU A 25 25.89 12.11 -9.14
CA LEU A 25 25.14 12.43 -10.36
C LEU A 25 26.07 13.29 -11.21
N SER A 26 27.07 12.64 -11.81
CA SER A 26 27.65 13.17 -13.03
C SER A 26 26.51 13.37 -14.03
N SER A 27 26.64 14.39 -14.86
CA SER A 27 25.69 14.82 -15.89
C SER A 27 25.60 13.82 -17.05
N GLN A 28 25.33 12.55 -16.75
CA GLN A 28 24.96 11.57 -17.74
C GLN A 28 23.45 11.63 -17.95
N THR A 29 23.05 11.76 -19.21
CA THR A 29 21.66 11.70 -19.64
C THR A 29 21.11 10.29 -19.42
N LEU A 30 20.57 10.05 -18.23
CA LEU A 30 19.87 8.80 -17.92
C LEU A 30 18.54 8.74 -18.67
N PRO A 31 18.03 7.53 -19.00
CA PRO A 31 16.68 7.35 -19.50
C PRO A 31 15.64 7.98 -18.57
N PRO A 32 14.47 8.41 -19.09
CA PRO A 32 13.40 9.01 -18.30
C PRO A 32 12.92 8.05 -17.20
N GLY A 33 12.30 8.59 -16.15
CA GLY A 33 11.79 7.76 -15.07
C GLY A 33 11.04 8.56 -14.02
N PRO A 34 10.33 7.88 -13.11
CA PRO A 34 9.69 8.53 -11.98
C PRO A 34 10.73 9.20 -11.09
N HIS A 35 10.40 10.40 -10.60
CA HIS A 35 11.33 11.16 -9.78
C HIS A 35 11.62 10.41 -8.46
N PRO A 36 12.89 10.06 -8.17
CA PRO A 36 13.22 9.27 -6.99
C PRO A 36 13.05 10.09 -5.71
N PHE A 37 12.53 9.48 -4.64
CA PHE A 37 12.55 10.08 -3.31
C PHE A 37 13.98 10.07 -2.73
N PRO A 38 14.33 11.02 -1.83
CA PRO A 38 15.59 10.96 -1.11
C PRO A 38 15.77 9.63 -0.37
N ILE A 39 16.99 9.08 -0.39
CA ILE A 39 17.41 7.83 0.28
C ILE A 39 16.75 6.56 -0.29
N ILE A 40 15.43 6.46 -0.31
CA ILE A 40 14.66 5.27 -0.70
C ILE A 40 14.45 5.13 -2.21
N GLY A 41 14.59 6.20 -2.99
CA GLY A 41 14.33 6.20 -4.42
C GLY A 41 12.85 5.92 -4.76
N ASN A 42 12.58 5.03 -5.70
CA ASN A 42 11.26 4.64 -6.20
C ASN A 42 10.72 3.33 -5.60
N ILE A 43 11.33 2.77 -4.54
CA ILE A 43 10.90 1.49 -3.93
C ILE A 43 9.40 1.50 -3.59
N LEU A 44 8.89 2.62 -3.07
CA LEU A 44 7.49 2.76 -2.66
C LEU A 44 6.49 2.71 -3.83
N GLU A 45 6.95 2.86 -5.07
CA GLU A 45 6.12 2.81 -6.26
C GLU A 45 5.86 1.38 -6.74
N LEU A 46 6.66 0.40 -6.29
CA LEU A 46 6.63 -0.98 -6.78
C LEU A 46 5.49 -1.82 -6.18
N GLY A 47 5.06 -1.48 -4.97
CA GLY A 47 4.00 -2.21 -4.25
C GLY A 47 4.29 -3.70 -4.10
N LYS A 48 3.22 -4.51 -4.05
CA LYS A 48 3.30 -5.97 -3.84
C LYS A 48 3.72 -6.75 -5.09
N LEU A 49 3.52 -6.17 -6.29
CA LEU A 49 3.77 -6.82 -7.57
C LEU A 49 4.69 -5.94 -8.43
N PRO A 50 6.01 -5.93 -8.14
CA PRO A 50 6.95 -5.03 -8.81
C PRO A 50 6.92 -5.11 -10.34
N HIS A 51 6.77 -6.32 -10.90
CA HIS A 51 6.68 -6.53 -12.35
C HIS A 51 5.46 -5.84 -12.98
N GLN A 52 4.31 -5.80 -12.30
CA GLN A 52 3.13 -5.06 -12.78
C GLN A 52 3.31 -3.55 -12.64
N ALA A 53 3.96 -3.10 -11.56
CA ALA A 53 4.31 -1.69 -11.38
C ALA A 53 5.27 -1.22 -12.48
N PHE A 54 6.31 -2.00 -12.79
CA PHE A 54 7.21 -1.73 -13.92
C PHE A 54 6.46 -1.67 -15.25
N ALA A 55 5.57 -2.63 -15.54
CA ALA A 55 4.78 -2.63 -16.77
C ALA A 55 3.80 -1.43 -16.87
N LYS A 56 3.34 -0.91 -15.73
CA LYS A 56 2.52 0.31 -15.68
C LYS A 56 3.35 1.57 -15.89
N LEU A 57 4.52 1.65 -15.24
CA LEU A 57 5.42 2.78 -15.36
C LEU A 57 6.00 2.90 -16.78
N SER A 58 6.29 1.78 -17.44
CA SER A 58 6.80 1.80 -18.82
C SER A 58 5.80 2.39 -19.82
N LYS A 59 4.48 2.30 -19.56
CA LYS A 59 3.46 2.98 -20.37
C LYS A 59 3.55 4.51 -20.28
N THR A 60 4.13 5.04 -19.19
CA THR A 60 4.29 6.48 -18.95
C THR A 60 5.67 6.98 -19.36
N TYR A 61 6.73 6.26 -19.00
CA TYR A 61 8.13 6.69 -19.17
C TYR A 61 8.79 6.09 -20.41
N GLY A 62 8.14 5.13 -21.07
CA GLY A 62 8.64 4.51 -22.29
C GLY A 62 9.35 3.17 -22.06
N PRO A 63 9.86 2.57 -23.16
CA PRO A 63 10.38 1.20 -23.16
C PRO A 63 11.72 1.04 -22.43
N LEU A 64 12.43 2.15 -22.18
CA LEU A 64 13.68 2.23 -21.45
C LEU A 64 13.52 3.31 -20.38
N MET A 65 13.51 2.93 -19.11
CA MET A 65 13.28 3.86 -18.00
C MET A 65 14.20 3.64 -16.82
N THR A 66 14.48 4.71 -16.08
CA THR A 66 15.34 4.69 -14.90
C THR A 66 14.51 4.67 -13.62
N LEU A 67 14.85 3.80 -12.69
CA LEU A 67 14.40 3.85 -11.30
C LEU A 67 15.59 3.83 -10.36
N LYS A 68 15.43 4.41 -9.18
CA LYS A 68 16.39 4.32 -8.09
C LYS A 68 15.82 3.41 -7.02
N LEU A 69 16.42 2.27 -6.72
CA LEU A 69 15.98 1.36 -5.66
C LEU A 69 16.91 1.52 -4.46
N GLY A 70 16.55 2.41 -3.54
CA GLY A 70 17.41 2.83 -2.43
C GLY A 70 18.63 3.60 -2.97
N SER A 71 19.81 3.00 -2.83
CA SER A 71 21.06 3.54 -3.40
C SER A 71 21.43 2.96 -4.77
N ILE A 72 20.68 1.98 -5.28
CA ILE A 72 20.97 1.30 -6.55
C ILE A 72 20.21 1.98 -7.70
N THR A 73 20.91 2.36 -8.77
CA THR A 73 20.27 2.80 -10.02
C THR A 73 19.91 1.57 -10.85
N THR A 74 18.65 1.48 -11.30
CA THR A 74 18.12 0.35 -12.05
C THR A 74 17.49 0.83 -13.34
N ILE A 75 17.92 0.26 -14.46
CA ILE A 75 17.33 0.50 -15.78
C ILE A 75 16.34 -0.62 -16.08
N VAL A 76 15.09 -0.25 -16.39
CA VAL A 76 14.04 -1.20 -16.77
C VAL A 76 13.86 -1.17 -18.28
N ILE A 77 13.92 -2.36 -18.87
CA ILE A 77 13.72 -2.61 -20.30
C ILE A 77 12.38 -3.32 -20.47
N SER A 78 11.51 -2.77 -21.32
CA SER A 78 10.11 -3.19 -21.40
C SER A 78 9.56 -3.26 -22.82
N SER A 79 10.43 -3.37 -23.83
CA SER A 79 10.03 -3.69 -25.21
C SER A 79 10.96 -4.72 -25.85
N PRO A 80 10.48 -5.52 -26.83
CA PRO A 80 11.29 -6.48 -27.55
C PRO A 80 12.47 -5.83 -28.28
N ASN A 81 12.26 -4.67 -28.91
CA ASN A 81 13.31 -3.95 -29.62
C ASN A 81 14.43 -3.53 -28.67
N MET A 82 14.10 -2.99 -27.50
CA MET A 82 15.10 -2.57 -26.52
C MET A 82 15.79 -3.77 -25.86
N ALA A 83 15.06 -4.87 -25.64
CA ALA A 83 15.66 -6.12 -25.19
C ALA A 83 16.68 -6.66 -26.22
N LYS A 84 16.39 -6.55 -27.53
CA LYS A 84 17.33 -6.91 -28.60
C LYS A 84 18.60 -6.04 -28.57
N GLU A 85 18.45 -4.72 -28.38
CA GLU A 85 19.61 -3.82 -28.25
C GLU A 85 20.52 -4.23 -27.09
N VAL A 86 19.93 -4.57 -25.93
CA VAL A 86 20.69 -4.85 -24.70
C VAL A 86 21.22 -6.27 -24.63
N LEU A 87 20.41 -7.27 -24.95
CA LEU A 87 20.74 -8.70 -24.76
C LEU A 87 21.36 -9.37 -25.98
N GLN A 88 21.36 -8.72 -27.16
CA GLN A 88 21.99 -9.27 -28.37
C GLN A 88 23.08 -8.35 -28.93
N LYS A 89 22.79 -7.05 -29.13
CA LYS A 89 23.75 -6.14 -29.78
C LYS A 89 24.83 -5.63 -28.83
N ASN A 90 24.49 -5.44 -27.54
CA ASN A 90 25.40 -4.96 -26.51
C ASN A 90 25.58 -6.00 -25.38
N ASP A 91 25.35 -7.27 -25.69
CA ASP A 91 25.28 -8.37 -24.74
C ASP A 91 26.50 -8.45 -23.79
N GLN A 92 27.71 -8.21 -24.30
CA GLN A 92 28.93 -8.23 -23.51
C GLN A 92 28.92 -7.16 -22.39
N ALA A 93 28.43 -5.95 -22.68
CA ALA A 93 28.35 -4.86 -21.71
C ALA A 93 27.32 -5.14 -20.60
N PHE A 94 26.27 -5.92 -20.91
CA PHE A 94 25.18 -6.28 -19.99
C PHE A 94 25.25 -7.74 -19.50
N SER A 95 26.39 -8.40 -19.69
CA SER A 95 26.58 -9.81 -19.32
C SER A 95 26.70 -10.04 -17.81
N SER A 96 27.10 -9.00 -17.06
CA SER A 96 27.26 -9.05 -15.61
C SER A 96 25.91 -8.96 -14.87
N ARG A 97 25.85 -9.57 -13.69
CA ARG A 97 24.63 -9.61 -12.87
C ARG A 97 24.80 -8.86 -11.55
N THR A 98 23.73 -8.23 -11.09
CA THR A 98 23.67 -7.69 -9.73
C THR A 98 23.56 -8.85 -8.74
N VAL A 99 24.53 -8.94 -7.84
CA VAL A 99 24.61 -10.03 -6.84
C VAL A 99 23.79 -9.66 -5.60
N PRO A 100 22.76 -10.43 -5.24
CA PRO A 100 22.01 -10.22 -4.00
C PRO A 100 22.83 -10.68 -2.77
N ASN A 101 22.57 -10.08 -1.61
CA ASN A 101 23.29 -10.31 -0.35
C ASN A 101 23.25 -11.79 0.05
N MET A 102 22.16 -12.49 -0.25
CA MET A 102 22.03 -13.92 0.01
C MET A 102 23.03 -14.78 -0.77
N ALA A 103 23.46 -14.35 -1.97
CA ALA A 103 24.42 -15.09 -2.79
C ALA A 103 25.87 -15.01 -2.24
N HIS A 104 26.13 -14.14 -1.26
CA HIS A 104 27.42 -14.09 -0.57
C HIS A 104 27.58 -15.20 0.49
N VAL A 105 26.52 -15.96 0.79
CA VAL A 105 26.60 -17.14 1.66
C VAL A 105 27.54 -18.18 1.02
N PHE A 106 28.51 -18.66 1.81
CA PHE A 106 29.56 -19.61 1.37
C PHE A 106 30.30 -19.16 0.10
N ASP A 107 30.44 -17.83 -0.09
CA ASP A 107 31.07 -17.27 -1.29
C ASP A 107 30.45 -17.77 -2.61
N HIS A 108 29.19 -18.18 -2.59
CA HIS A 108 28.52 -18.76 -3.75
C HIS A 108 28.55 -17.83 -4.98
N HIS A 109 28.45 -16.51 -4.79
CA HIS A 109 28.63 -15.52 -5.86
C HIS A 109 29.97 -15.55 -6.61
N LYS A 110 31.03 -16.14 -6.03
CA LYS A 110 32.37 -16.24 -6.64
C LYS A 110 32.56 -17.47 -7.53
N VAL A 111 31.67 -18.46 -7.42
CA VAL A 111 31.79 -19.77 -8.11
C VAL A 111 30.51 -20.18 -8.85
N SER A 112 29.37 -19.56 -8.54
CA SER A 112 28.08 -19.84 -9.15
C SER A 112 28.01 -19.36 -10.59
N ILE A 113 27.56 -20.23 -11.48
CA ILE A 113 27.32 -19.91 -12.90
C ILE A 113 26.27 -18.81 -13.07
N ALA A 114 25.43 -18.59 -12.06
CA ALA A 114 24.38 -17.58 -12.06
C ALA A 114 24.87 -16.16 -11.70
N TRP A 115 26.06 -16.00 -11.10
CA TRP A 115 26.50 -14.71 -10.54
C TRP A 115 27.89 -14.25 -11.00
N ILE A 116 28.80 -15.18 -11.31
CA ILE A 116 30.15 -14.80 -11.76
C ILE A 116 30.09 -14.04 -13.09
N PRO A 117 31.00 -13.08 -13.32
CA PRO A 117 31.06 -12.35 -14.59
C PRO A 117 31.44 -13.30 -15.74
N ALA A 118 31.22 -12.87 -16.98
CA ALA A 118 31.51 -13.64 -18.20
C ALA A 118 33.03 -13.81 -18.49
N ASN A 119 33.74 -14.45 -17.56
CA ASN A 119 35.16 -14.77 -17.62
C ASN A 119 35.40 -16.23 -18.10
N SER A 120 36.64 -16.72 -18.05
CA SER A 120 36.97 -18.10 -18.45
C SER A 120 36.21 -19.15 -17.65
N GLN A 121 36.20 -19.02 -16.31
CA GLN A 121 35.47 -19.93 -15.41
C GLN A 121 33.99 -20.03 -15.77
N TRP A 122 33.31 -18.90 -16.00
CA TRP A 122 31.92 -18.88 -16.45
C TRP A 122 31.72 -19.60 -17.78
N ARG A 123 32.60 -19.35 -18.76
CA ARG A 123 32.54 -20.01 -20.07
C ARG A 123 32.74 -21.52 -19.94
N ASN A 124 33.64 -21.97 -19.07
CA ASN A 124 33.89 -23.39 -18.85
C ASN A 124 32.70 -24.07 -18.18
N LEU A 125 32.09 -23.46 -17.16
CA LEU A 125 30.87 -23.98 -16.54
C LEU A 125 29.70 -24.02 -17.53
N ARG A 126 29.54 -22.99 -18.37
CA ARG A 126 28.53 -22.97 -19.43
C ARG A 126 28.78 -24.05 -20.49
N LYS A 127 30.04 -24.26 -20.88
CA LYS A 127 30.44 -25.32 -21.81
C LYS A 127 30.12 -26.69 -21.21
N ALA A 128 30.52 -26.95 -19.96
CA ALA A 128 30.22 -28.19 -19.26
C ALA A 128 28.70 -28.47 -19.18
N CYS A 129 27.90 -27.46 -18.87
CA CYS A 129 26.44 -27.57 -18.91
C CYS A 129 25.94 -27.92 -20.31
N ALA A 130 26.39 -27.18 -21.34
CA ALA A 130 25.93 -27.36 -22.71
C ALA A 130 26.31 -28.72 -23.30
N THR A 131 27.47 -29.28 -22.94
CA THR A 131 27.97 -30.53 -23.52
C THR A 131 27.61 -31.77 -22.69
N GLN A 132 27.63 -31.68 -21.36
CA GLN A 132 27.44 -32.85 -20.49
C GLN A 132 26.03 -32.99 -19.93
N ILE A 133 25.26 -31.90 -19.85
CA ILE A 133 23.93 -31.89 -19.23
C ILE A 133 22.84 -31.67 -20.28
N PHE A 134 22.95 -30.59 -21.05
CA PHE A 134 21.88 -30.11 -21.94
C PHE A 134 22.10 -30.41 -23.43
N ALA A 135 23.14 -31.18 -23.77
CA ALA A 135 23.33 -31.63 -25.15
C ALA A 135 22.14 -32.52 -25.57
N PRO A 136 21.63 -32.41 -26.82
CA PRO A 136 20.48 -33.18 -27.26
C PRO A 136 20.61 -34.70 -26.98
N GLN A 137 21.75 -35.28 -27.31
CA GLN A 137 22.05 -36.70 -27.05
C GLN A 137 21.97 -37.07 -25.56
N ARG A 138 22.29 -36.15 -24.64
CA ARG A 138 22.20 -36.36 -23.19
C ARG A 138 20.75 -36.28 -22.70
N LEU A 139 19.98 -35.35 -23.27
CA LEU A 139 18.55 -35.23 -22.99
C LEU A 139 17.78 -36.46 -23.50
N ASP A 140 18.13 -36.96 -24.67
CA ASP A 140 17.53 -38.19 -25.26
C ASP A 140 17.90 -39.42 -24.43
N ALA A 141 19.17 -39.55 -24.02
CA ALA A 141 19.62 -40.68 -23.19
C ALA A 141 18.92 -40.77 -21.82
N THR A 142 18.33 -39.66 -21.35
CA THR A 142 17.59 -39.59 -20.08
C THR A 142 16.07 -39.55 -20.26
N GLU A 143 15.56 -39.69 -21.49
CA GLU A 143 14.13 -39.67 -21.81
C GLU A 143 13.35 -40.75 -21.06
N ALA A 144 13.81 -42.00 -21.12
CA ALA A 144 13.15 -43.13 -20.46
C ALA A 144 13.03 -42.92 -18.93
N LEU A 145 14.04 -42.29 -18.31
CA LEU A 145 14.02 -41.97 -16.88
C LEU A 145 12.96 -40.91 -16.56
N ARG A 146 12.85 -39.86 -17.38
CA ARG A 146 11.80 -38.84 -17.21
C ARG A 146 10.40 -39.41 -17.44
N LEU A 147 10.23 -40.25 -18.46
CA LEU A 147 8.96 -40.94 -18.72
C LEU A 147 8.55 -41.84 -17.56
N ALA A 148 9.49 -42.56 -16.94
CA ALA A 148 9.23 -43.35 -15.75
C ALA A 148 8.70 -42.49 -14.59
N LYS A 149 9.26 -41.29 -14.35
CA LYS A 149 8.77 -40.39 -13.29
C LYS A 149 7.39 -39.82 -13.57
N VAL A 150 7.06 -39.57 -14.84
CA VAL A 150 5.70 -39.19 -15.24
C VAL A 150 4.73 -40.35 -15.06
N GLN A 151 5.14 -41.59 -15.37
CA GLN A 151 4.31 -42.76 -15.14
C GLN A 151 4.04 -42.98 -13.65
N GLU A 152 5.05 -42.86 -12.78
CA GLU A 152 4.88 -42.93 -11.32
C GLU A 152 3.89 -41.88 -10.79
N LEU A 153 3.91 -40.67 -11.36
CA LEU A 153 2.91 -39.63 -11.07
C LEU A 153 1.49 -40.08 -11.44
N VAL A 154 1.31 -40.60 -12.65
CA VAL A 154 0.01 -41.09 -13.14
C VAL A 154 -0.49 -42.24 -12.26
N ASP A 155 0.38 -43.15 -11.88
CA ASP A 155 0.04 -44.29 -11.02
C ASP A 155 -0.39 -43.82 -9.62
N HIS A 156 0.33 -42.87 -9.03
CA HIS A 156 -0.05 -42.27 -7.74
C HIS A 156 -1.40 -41.55 -7.80
N VAL A 157 -1.66 -40.79 -8.86
CA VAL A 157 -2.96 -40.11 -9.07
C VAL A 157 -4.09 -41.14 -9.24
N ASN A 158 -3.86 -42.19 -10.01
CA ASN A 158 -4.84 -43.27 -10.19
C ASN A 158 -5.13 -44.01 -8.88
N GLN A 159 -4.12 -44.26 -8.04
CA GLN A 159 -4.30 -44.88 -6.75
C GLN A 159 -5.15 -44.02 -5.81
N SER A 160 -4.86 -42.71 -5.75
CA SER A 160 -5.63 -41.75 -4.95
C SER A 160 -7.07 -41.58 -5.47
N CYS A 161 -7.27 -41.64 -6.79
CA CYS A 161 -8.61 -41.64 -7.39
C CYS A 161 -9.43 -42.87 -6.96
N LYS A 162 -8.81 -44.07 -6.95
CA LYS A 162 -9.46 -45.32 -6.50
C LYS A 162 -9.84 -45.29 -5.02
N SER A 163 -9.04 -44.64 -4.16
CA SER A 163 -9.32 -44.53 -2.73
C SER A 163 -10.25 -43.36 -2.38
N GLY A 164 -10.56 -42.48 -3.35
CA GLY A 164 -11.33 -41.25 -3.11
C GLY A 164 -10.59 -40.21 -2.28
N ALA A 165 -9.27 -40.32 -2.13
CA ALA A 165 -8.46 -39.42 -1.33
C ALA A 165 -8.18 -38.10 -2.08
N PRO A 166 -8.24 -36.93 -1.39
CA PRO A 166 -7.83 -35.67 -2.00
C PRO A 166 -6.33 -35.65 -2.28
N ILE A 167 -5.93 -35.01 -3.38
CA ILE A 167 -4.52 -34.88 -3.80
C ILE A 167 -4.08 -33.41 -3.74
N ASP A 168 -2.98 -33.14 -3.06
CA ASP A 168 -2.27 -31.87 -3.20
C ASP A 168 -1.43 -31.90 -4.48
N ILE A 169 -1.97 -31.29 -5.54
CA ILE A 169 -1.29 -31.16 -6.84
C ILE A 169 0.10 -30.55 -6.67
N GLY A 170 0.24 -29.59 -5.76
CA GLY A 170 1.49 -28.88 -5.59
C GLY A 170 2.59 -29.69 -4.94
N GLN A 171 2.23 -30.54 -3.98
CA GLN A 171 3.14 -31.51 -3.39
C GLN A 171 3.52 -32.58 -4.41
N VAL A 172 2.54 -33.15 -5.11
CA VAL A 172 2.76 -34.24 -6.06
C VAL A 172 3.63 -33.78 -7.23
N VAL A 173 3.36 -32.63 -7.84
CA VAL A 173 4.20 -32.05 -8.90
C VAL A 173 5.62 -31.74 -8.39
N PHE A 174 5.75 -31.23 -7.17
CA PHE A 174 7.06 -30.98 -6.57
C PHE A 174 7.89 -32.27 -6.47
N THR A 175 7.30 -33.35 -5.94
CA THR A 175 7.96 -34.66 -5.82
C THR A 175 8.37 -35.22 -7.18
N THR A 176 7.49 -35.16 -8.19
CA THR A 176 7.81 -35.63 -9.54
C THR A 176 8.99 -34.85 -10.14
N VAL A 177 8.98 -33.52 -10.03
CA VAL A 177 10.05 -32.65 -10.56
C VAL A 177 11.36 -32.88 -9.81
N LEU A 178 11.31 -32.97 -8.48
CA LEU A 178 12.46 -33.29 -7.63
C LEU A 178 13.11 -34.60 -8.08
N ASN A 179 12.32 -35.67 -8.20
CA ASN A 179 12.83 -36.98 -8.62
C ASN A 179 13.30 -36.97 -10.08
N SER A 180 12.61 -36.28 -10.99
CA SER A 180 13.06 -36.16 -12.38
C SER A 180 14.43 -35.46 -12.48
N ILE A 181 14.65 -34.38 -11.72
CA ILE A 181 15.92 -33.64 -11.72
C ILE A 181 17.00 -34.43 -10.98
N SER A 182 16.70 -35.01 -9.81
CA SER A 182 17.67 -35.79 -9.06
C SER A 182 18.10 -37.05 -9.80
N ASN A 183 17.18 -37.69 -10.52
CA ASN A 183 17.49 -38.86 -11.34
C ASN A 183 18.35 -38.49 -12.55
N THR A 184 18.04 -37.35 -13.20
CA THR A 184 18.87 -36.84 -14.30
C THR A 184 20.29 -36.49 -13.83
N LEU A 185 20.43 -35.77 -12.71
CA LEU A 185 21.73 -35.30 -12.23
C LEU A 185 22.54 -36.39 -11.51
N PHE A 186 21.89 -37.20 -10.68
CA PHE A 186 22.54 -38.13 -9.74
C PHE A 186 22.20 -39.61 -9.98
N SER A 187 21.19 -39.90 -10.80
CA SER A 187 20.61 -41.25 -10.96
C SER A 187 20.02 -41.81 -9.65
N ILE A 188 19.44 -40.94 -8.83
CA ILE A 188 18.84 -41.27 -7.52
C ILE A 188 17.48 -40.58 -7.43
N ASP A 189 16.50 -41.25 -6.83
CA ASP A 189 15.24 -40.63 -6.41
C ASP A 189 15.39 -40.13 -4.97
N LEU A 190 15.20 -38.82 -4.76
CA LEU A 190 15.41 -38.19 -3.45
C LEU A 190 14.14 -38.15 -2.58
N ALA A 191 12.99 -38.47 -3.17
CA ALA A 191 11.70 -38.40 -2.51
C ALA A 191 10.76 -39.53 -2.94
N GLN A 192 9.72 -39.75 -2.15
CA GLN A 192 8.58 -40.59 -2.48
C GLN A 192 7.30 -39.79 -2.18
N TYR A 193 6.21 -40.08 -2.88
CA TYR A 193 4.97 -39.29 -2.76
C TYR A 193 4.41 -39.22 -1.33
N ASP A 194 4.58 -40.29 -0.55
CA ASP A 194 4.05 -40.40 0.82
C ASP A 194 5.12 -40.27 1.92
N SER A 195 6.34 -39.78 1.60
CA SER A 195 7.44 -39.74 2.57
C SER A 195 7.68 -38.36 3.18
N ASN A 196 8.01 -38.34 4.48
CA ASN A 196 8.43 -37.13 5.20
C ASN A 196 9.67 -36.48 4.57
N LEU A 197 10.55 -37.27 3.93
CA LEU A 197 11.74 -36.76 3.24
C LEU A 197 11.37 -35.83 2.08
N SER A 198 10.30 -36.12 1.34
CA SER A 198 9.79 -35.24 0.29
C SER A 198 9.42 -33.86 0.83
N GLN A 199 8.80 -33.83 2.01
CA GLN A 199 8.41 -32.58 2.67
C GLN A 199 9.64 -31.80 3.15
N GLU A 200 10.66 -32.47 3.70
CA GLU A 200 11.90 -31.81 4.10
C GLU A 200 12.62 -31.15 2.91
N PHE A 201 12.74 -31.85 1.78
CA PHE A 201 13.31 -31.26 0.56
C PHE A 201 12.48 -30.09 0.04
N ARG A 202 11.15 -30.21 0.09
CA ARG A 202 10.23 -29.12 -0.26
C ARG A 202 10.45 -27.90 0.61
N ASP A 203 10.60 -28.08 1.91
CA ASP A 203 10.83 -26.98 2.85
C ASP A 203 12.19 -26.31 2.61
N LEU A 204 13.23 -27.07 2.23
CA LEU A 204 14.54 -26.51 1.86
C LEU A 204 14.47 -25.69 0.57
N VAL A 205 13.91 -26.26 -0.50
CA VAL A 205 13.83 -25.60 -1.81
C VAL A 205 12.89 -24.40 -1.75
N CYS A 206 11.69 -24.56 -1.19
CA CYS A 206 10.74 -23.46 -1.05
C CYS A 206 11.19 -22.42 -0.03
N GLY A 207 11.89 -22.82 1.03
CA GLY A 207 12.51 -21.89 1.97
C GLY A 207 13.56 -21.01 1.29
N LEU A 208 14.38 -21.59 0.42
CA LEU A 208 15.36 -20.84 -0.37
C LEU A 208 14.70 -19.94 -1.41
N ALA A 209 13.68 -20.43 -2.13
CA ALA A 209 12.88 -19.62 -3.06
C ALA A 209 12.19 -18.44 -2.35
N LYS A 210 11.72 -18.64 -1.11
CA LYS A 210 11.11 -17.60 -0.27
C LYS A 210 12.12 -16.52 0.10
N GLU A 211 13.35 -16.88 0.47
CA GLU A 211 14.40 -15.90 0.76
C GLU A 211 14.89 -15.20 -0.51
N ALA A 212 14.95 -15.89 -1.66
CA ALA A 212 15.29 -15.29 -2.95
C ALA A 212 14.25 -14.29 -3.46
N GLY A 213 12.96 -14.54 -3.20
CA GLY A 213 11.88 -13.61 -3.52
C GLY A 213 11.64 -12.51 -2.49
N ARG A 214 12.26 -12.58 -1.31
CA ARG A 214 12.05 -11.61 -0.23
C ARG A 214 12.79 -10.30 -0.54
N PRO A 215 12.09 -9.14 -0.51
CA PRO A 215 12.76 -7.84 -0.56
C PRO A 215 13.73 -7.70 0.61
N ASN A 216 14.99 -7.42 0.31
CA ASN A 216 16.05 -7.31 1.30
C ASN A 216 16.71 -5.93 1.24
N ILE A 217 16.62 -5.17 2.34
CA ILE A 217 17.11 -3.80 2.46
C ILE A 217 18.62 -3.71 2.23
N ALA A 218 19.37 -4.77 2.55
CA ALA A 218 20.80 -4.84 2.29
C ALA A 218 21.16 -4.89 0.78
N ASP A 219 20.19 -5.25 -0.08
CA ASP A 219 20.36 -5.22 -1.53
C ASP A 219 20.16 -3.81 -2.10
N TYR A 220 19.30 -3.01 -1.48
CA TYR A 220 19.08 -1.61 -1.87
C TYR A 220 20.08 -0.65 -1.21
N PHE A 221 20.66 -1.03 -0.07
CA PHE A 221 21.61 -0.23 0.71
C PHE A 221 22.83 -1.09 1.08
N PRO A 222 23.87 -1.13 0.22
CA PRO A 222 25.04 -2.00 0.40
C PRO A 222 25.75 -1.84 1.75
N ALA A 223 25.71 -0.65 2.36
CA ALA A 223 26.26 -0.39 3.68
C ALA A 223 25.64 -1.27 4.80
N LEU A 224 24.43 -1.77 4.61
CA LEU A 224 23.72 -2.62 5.58
C LEU A 224 24.00 -4.12 5.40
N ARG A 225 24.78 -4.54 4.39
CA ARG A 225 25.06 -5.96 4.12
C ARG A 225 25.74 -6.67 5.28
N MET A 226 26.60 -5.98 6.03
CA MET A 226 27.34 -6.59 7.13
C MET A 226 26.44 -7.04 8.28
N ILE A 227 25.43 -6.23 8.61
CA ILE A 227 24.56 -6.43 9.78
C ILE A 227 23.38 -7.40 9.50
N ASP A 228 23.05 -7.65 8.23
CA ASP A 228 21.95 -8.55 7.81
C ASP A 228 20.63 -8.26 8.58
N PRO A 229 20.06 -7.05 8.45
CA PRO A 229 19.03 -6.54 9.36
C PRO A 229 17.73 -7.36 9.30
N GLN A 230 17.44 -8.02 8.17
CA GLN A 230 16.27 -8.89 8.00
C GLN A 230 16.60 -10.38 8.18
N GLY A 231 17.85 -10.72 8.51
CA GLY A 231 18.31 -12.09 8.74
C GLY A 231 18.25 -12.99 7.49
N VAL A 232 18.21 -12.42 6.29
CA VAL A 232 18.08 -13.16 5.03
C VAL A 232 19.32 -14.01 4.82
N ARG A 233 20.51 -13.41 4.95
CA ARG A 233 21.79 -14.11 4.79
C ARG A 233 21.92 -15.24 5.81
N ARG A 234 21.50 -15.01 7.07
CA ARG A 234 21.49 -16.03 8.13
C ARG A 234 20.58 -17.22 7.78
N ARG A 235 19.35 -16.99 7.31
CA ARG A 235 18.43 -18.09 6.94
C ARG A 235 18.90 -18.84 5.70
N THR A 236 19.36 -18.13 4.66
CA THR A 236 19.95 -18.74 3.46
C THR A 236 21.14 -19.63 3.80
N ARG A 237 21.98 -19.25 4.77
CA ARG A 237 23.10 -20.10 5.24
C ARG A 237 22.65 -21.48 5.70
N ASN A 238 21.53 -21.55 6.43
CA ASN A 238 21.00 -22.83 6.91
C ASN A 238 20.53 -23.71 5.74
N TYR A 239 19.80 -23.13 4.77
CA TYR A 239 19.34 -23.87 3.58
C TYR A 239 20.50 -24.34 2.71
N TYR A 240 21.46 -23.45 2.41
CA TYR A 240 22.65 -23.80 1.63
C TYR A 240 23.48 -24.88 2.32
N SER A 241 23.67 -24.81 3.64
CA SER A 241 24.45 -25.79 4.38
C SER A 241 23.86 -27.19 4.26
N LYS A 242 22.54 -27.32 4.33
CA LYS A 242 21.85 -28.61 4.20
C LYS A 242 21.93 -29.15 2.77
N LEU A 243 21.63 -28.32 1.77
CA LEU A 243 21.68 -28.74 0.37
C LEU A 243 23.10 -29.11 -0.10
N LEU A 244 24.10 -28.28 0.23
CA LEU A 244 25.50 -28.57 -0.09
C LEU A 244 26.00 -29.82 0.64
N GLY A 245 25.58 -30.06 1.88
CA GLY A 245 25.89 -31.29 2.61
C GLY A 245 25.31 -32.54 1.95
N ILE A 246 24.08 -32.46 1.41
CA ILE A 246 23.46 -33.55 0.64
C ILE A 246 24.26 -33.82 -0.64
N PHE A 247 24.59 -32.78 -1.40
CA PHE A 247 25.38 -32.94 -2.63
C PHE A 247 26.78 -33.49 -2.34
N GLU A 248 27.41 -33.05 -1.26
CA GLU A 248 28.69 -33.59 -0.80
C GLU A 248 28.61 -35.08 -0.45
N GLY A 249 27.55 -35.50 0.25
CA GLY A 249 27.30 -36.92 0.53
C GLY A 249 27.19 -37.76 -0.74
N ILE A 250 26.39 -37.30 -1.71
CA ILE A 250 26.19 -37.98 -3.01
C ILE A 250 27.50 -38.06 -3.80
N ILE A 251 28.24 -36.95 -3.88
CA ILE A 251 29.54 -36.87 -4.56
C ILE A 251 30.54 -37.84 -3.92
N ASN A 252 30.67 -37.82 -2.60
CA ASN A 252 31.62 -38.66 -1.89
C ASN A 252 31.31 -40.15 -2.06
N GLN A 253 30.03 -40.53 -1.98
CA GLN A 253 29.60 -41.90 -2.27
C GLN A 253 29.97 -42.31 -3.70
N ARG A 254 29.77 -41.41 -4.68
CA ARG A 254 30.13 -41.70 -6.07
C ARG A 254 31.64 -41.85 -6.26
N LEU A 255 32.45 -41.00 -5.64
CA LEU A 255 33.92 -41.10 -5.68
C LEU A 255 34.42 -42.40 -5.05
N GLN A 256 33.84 -42.85 -3.94
CA GLN A 256 34.18 -44.13 -3.30
C GLN A 256 33.84 -45.33 -4.20
N LEU A 257 32.68 -45.30 -4.87
CA LEU A 257 32.28 -46.34 -5.82
C LEU A 257 33.25 -46.42 -7.01
N ARG A 258 33.67 -45.27 -7.55
CA ARG A 258 34.69 -45.19 -8.61
C ARG A 258 36.02 -45.79 -8.18
N ALA A 259 36.49 -45.46 -6.97
CA ALA A 259 37.75 -45.97 -6.44
C ALA A 259 37.73 -47.50 -6.22
N SER A 260 36.57 -48.05 -5.86
CA SER A 260 36.38 -49.49 -5.61
C SER A 260 36.18 -50.29 -6.91
N SER A 261 35.65 -49.65 -7.96
CA SER A 261 35.38 -50.21 -9.29
C SER A 261 36.61 -50.09 -10.21
N LYS A 262 37.68 -50.86 -9.95
CA LYS A 262 38.78 -51.01 -10.93
C LYS A 262 38.29 -51.76 -12.17
N GLY A 263 37.86 -51.04 -13.21
CA GLY A 263 37.64 -51.58 -14.56
C GLY A 263 36.20 -51.61 -15.08
N SER A 264 35.19 -51.27 -14.29
CA SER A 264 33.84 -51.03 -14.84
C SER A 264 33.76 -49.58 -15.31
N LYS A 265 33.33 -49.36 -16.57
CA LYS A 265 33.12 -48.02 -17.13
C LYS A 265 32.24 -47.24 -16.15
N ALA A 266 32.77 -46.12 -15.61
CA ALA A 266 31.97 -45.15 -14.88
C ALA A 266 30.65 -44.96 -15.65
N SER A 267 29.51 -45.05 -14.96
CA SER A 267 28.23 -44.94 -15.63
C SER A 267 28.21 -43.61 -16.40
N ASN A 268 27.74 -43.58 -17.65
CA ASN A 268 27.72 -42.36 -18.46
C ASN A 268 26.64 -41.34 -17.98
N ASN A 269 26.33 -41.30 -16.69
CA ASN A 269 25.36 -40.38 -16.12
C ASN A 269 25.99 -39.01 -15.83
N THR A 270 25.12 -38.02 -15.60
CA THR A 270 25.52 -36.61 -15.60
C THR A 270 26.56 -36.28 -14.53
N LEU A 271 26.38 -36.73 -13.29
CA LEU A 271 27.39 -36.52 -12.25
C LEU A 271 28.74 -37.14 -12.63
N ASP A 272 28.73 -38.34 -13.21
CA ASP A 272 29.97 -38.99 -13.60
C ASP A 272 30.71 -38.22 -14.70
N LEU A 273 29.98 -37.68 -15.68
CA LEU A 273 30.55 -36.83 -16.72
C LEU A 273 31.14 -35.54 -16.17
N LEU A 274 30.48 -34.93 -15.18
CA LEU A 274 31.00 -33.73 -14.51
C LEU A 274 32.28 -34.04 -13.71
N LEU A 275 32.33 -35.17 -13.01
CA LEU A 275 33.53 -35.58 -12.27
C LEU A 275 34.70 -35.89 -13.21
N ASN A 276 34.44 -36.49 -14.38
CA ASN A 276 35.48 -36.75 -15.38
C ASN A 276 36.10 -35.43 -15.90
N LEU A 277 35.33 -34.35 -16.00
CA LEU A 277 35.87 -33.03 -16.36
C LEU A 277 36.88 -32.50 -15.34
N ILE A 278 36.82 -32.92 -14.07
CA ILE A 278 37.83 -32.55 -13.06
C ILE A 278 39.12 -33.34 -13.29
N GLU A 279 39.00 -34.59 -13.74
CA GLU A 279 40.12 -35.52 -13.94
C GLU A 279 40.88 -35.27 -15.25
N GLU A 280 40.36 -34.42 -16.15
CA GLU A 280 41.05 -34.02 -17.39
C GLU A 280 42.29 -33.15 -17.13
N ASP A 281 43.39 -33.42 -17.84
CA ASP A 281 44.61 -32.61 -17.79
C ASP A 281 44.31 -31.15 -18.18
N ASN A 282 44.70 -30.20 -17.32
CA ASN A 282 44.39 -28.76 -17.39
C ASN A 282 42.93 -28.37 -17.12
N SER A 283 42.18 -29.16 -16.34
CA SER A 283 40.84 -28.75 -15.92
C SER A 283 40.84 -27.43 -15.14
N GLU A 284 40.08 -26.45 -15.64
CA GLU A 284 39.80 -25.18 -14.96
C GLU A 284 38.55 -25.29 -14.04
N ILE A 285 37.95 -26.48 -13.89
CA ILE A 285 36.75 -26.70 -13.07
C ILE A 285 37.12 -27.51 -11.82
N SER A 286 36.88 -26.94 -10.65
CA SER A 286 37.12 -27.60 -9.37
C SER A 286 35.89 -28.37 -8.87
N LEU A 287 36.11 -29.26 -7.89
CA LEU A 287 35.02 -29.93 -7.18
C LEU A 287 34.08 -28.93 -6.47
N LEU A 288 34.63 -27.80 -6.00
CA LEU A 288 33.83 -26.72 -5.41
C LEU A 288 32.89 -26.10 -6.45
N ASP A 289 33.36 -25.88 -7.67
CA ASP A 289 32.54 -25.36 -8.76
C ASP A 289 31.39 -26.32 -9.09
N ILE A 290 31.65 -27.63 -9.14
CA ILE A 290 30.60 -28.64 -9.38
C ILE A 290 29.57 -28.66 -8.25
N LYS A 291 30.00 -28.60 -6.98
CA LYS A 291 29.07 -28.53 -5.82
C LYS A 291 28.12 -27.33 -5.95
N HIS A 292 28.64 -26.16 -6.29
CA HIS A 292 27.83 -24.94 -6.45
C HIS A 292 27.02 -24.93 -7.75
N LEU A 293 27.52 -25.54 -8.81
CA LEU A 293 26.77 -25.75 -10.06
C LEU A 293 25.56 -26.65 -9.84
N LEU A 294 25.71 -27.73 -9.07
CA LEU A 294 24.59 -28.59 -8.70
C LEU A 294 23.55 -27.82 -7.89
N LEU A 295 23.98 -26.97 -6.96
CA LEU A 295 23.05 -26.09 -6.22
C LEU A 295 22.27 -25.17 -7.17
N ASP A 296 22.94 -24.54 -8.14
CA ASP A 296 22.31 -23.66 -9.13
C ASP A 296 21.27 -24.40 -9.97
N LEU A 297 21.65 -25.54 -10.57
CA LEU A 297 20.80 -26.32 -11.47
C LEU A 297 19.61 -26.96 -10.72
N PHE A 298 19.88 -27.54 -9.56
CA PHE A 298 18.88 -28.25 -8.76
C PHE A 298 17.83 -27.29 -8.20
N HIS A 299 18.26 -26.20 -7.55
CA HIS A 299 17.32 -25.24 -6.98
C HIS A 299 16.52 -24.52 -8.07
N ALA A 300 17.19 -24.02 -9.12
CA ALA A 300 16.50 -23.28 -10.19
C ALA A 300 15.51 -24.17 -10.95
N GLY A 301 15.90 -25.41 -11.28
CA GLY A 301 15.04 -26.35 -11.99
C GLY A 301 13.79 -26.71 -11.18
N ILE A 302 13.96 -27.06 -9.89
CA ILE A 302 12.82 -27.48 -9.07
C ILE A 302 11.88 -26.31 -8.77
N ALA A 303 12.41 -25.17 -8.31
CA ALA A 303 11.57 -24.05 -7.88
C ALA A 303 10.77 -23.43 -9.03
N THR A 304 11.32 -23.39 -10.24
CA THR A 304 10.63 -22.80 -11.41
C THR A 304 9.64 -23.75 -12.06
N THR A 305 9.96 -25.04 -12.20
CA THR A 305 9.09 -26.01 -12.87
C THR A 305 7.96 -26.48 -11.97
N SER A 306 8.18 -26.61 -10.65
CA SER A 306 7.11 -27.06 -9.74
C SER A 306 6.00 -26.02 -9.57
N GLY A 307 6.28 -24.72 -9.72
CA GLY A 307 5.28 -23.65 -9.59
C GLY A 307 4.59 -23.53 -8.22
N THR A 308 4.94 -24.40 -7.26
CA THR A 308 4.15 -24.69 -6.04
C THR A 308 4.81 -24.23 -4.76
N CYS A 309 6.05 -23.75 -4.83
CA CYS A 309 6.60 -22.98 -3.74
C CYS A 309 5.81 -21.67 -3.63
N PRO A 310 5.09 -21.40 -2.53
CA PRO A 310 4.18 -20.28 -2.42
C PRO A 310 4.94 -18.96 -2.53
N THR A 311 5.01 -18.42 -3.75
CA THR A 311 5.33 -17.01 -3.99
C THR A 311 4.18 -16.10 -3.51
N GLN A 312 2.99 -16.67 -3.24
CA GLN A 312 1.83 -15.97 -2.69
C GLN A 312 2.02 -15.51 -1.24
N GLU A 313 2.78 -16.21 -0.39
CA GLU A 313 3.11 -15.70 0.97
C GLU A 313 4.13 -14.55 0.94
N ILE A 314 4.87 -14.41 -0.16
CA ILE A 314 5.78 -13.27 -0.37
C ILE A 314 4.97 -12.00 -0.69
N GLN A 315 3.75 -12.15 -1.20
CA GLN A 315 2.84 -11.04 -1.54
C GLN A 315 2.04 -10.50 -0.34
N THR A 316 1.90 -11.27 0.75
CA THR A 316 1.19 -10.81 1.96
C THR A 316 2.07 -10.04 2.92
N ASN A 317 3.38 -10.33 2.98
CA ASN A 317 4.31 -9.69 3.92
C ASN A 317 5.11 -8.50 3.36
N PHE A 318 4.50 -7.70 2.48
CA PHE A 318 4.91 -6.30 2.31
C PHE A 318 4.27 -5.41 3.39
N GLU A 319 4.02 -5.96 4.58
CA GLU A 319 3.84 -5.15 5.79
C GLU A 319 5.25 -4.79 6.28
N LEU A 320 5.65 -3.56 5.94
CA LEU A 320 6.87 -2.85 6.33
C LEU A 320 7.01 -2.68 7.86
N THR A 321 6.47 -3.56 8.70
CA THR A 321 6.40 -3.36 10.16
C THR A 321 7.78 -3.23 10.80
N VAL A 322 8.82 -3.83 10.22
CA VAL A 322 10.22 -3.69 10.66
C VAL A 322 10.95 -2.57 9.91
N ASP A 323 10.61 -2.32 8.65
CA ASP A 323 11.24 -1.29 7.81
C ASP A 323 10.85 0.14 8.23
N TYR A 324 9.64 0.34 8.81
CA TYR A 324 9.24 1.63 9.36
C TYR A 324 10.17 2.10 10.49
N TYR A 325 10.64 1.21 11.38
CA TYR A 325 11.49 1.60 12.51
C TYR A 325 12.91 1.98 12.07
N LEU A 326 13.48 1.27 11.09
CA LEU A 326 14.81 1.57 10.54
C LEU A 326 14.80 2.84 9.69
N VAL A 327 13.76 3.04 8.89
CA VAL A 327 13.54 4.29 8.15
C VAL A 327 13.26 5.46 9.11
N PHE A 328 12.52 5.25 10.21
CA PHE A 328 12.37 6.24 11.28
C PHE A 328 13.70 6.61 11.95
N LEU A 329 14.56 5.62 12.24
CA LEU A 329 15.88 5.85 12.84
C LEU A 329 16.82 6.64 11.93
N LEU A 330 16.72 6.46 10.61
CA LEU A 330 17.51 7.22 9.63
C LEU A 330 16.94 8.63 9.33
N ILE A 331 15.63 8.84 9.51
CA ILE A 331 14.94 10.13 9.28
C ILE A 331 14.94 11.03 10.53
N LEU A 332 15.03 10.45 11.73
CA LEU A 332 15.09 11.16 13.02
C LEU A 332 16.11 12.31 13.08
N PRO A 333 17.35 12.16 12.55
CA PRO A 333 18.33 13.25 12.53
C PRO A 333 17.95 14.41 11.58
N PHE A 334 17.34 14.09 10.43
CA PHE A 334 16.91 15.09 9.44
C PHE A 334 15.68 15.87 9.89
N VAL A 335 14.75 15.18 10.57
CA VAL A 335 13.60 15.83 11.24
C VAL A 335 14.11 16.76 12.34
N TRP A 336 15.12 16.35 13.11
CA TRP A 336 15.72 17.20 14.15
C TRP A 336 16.44 18.43 13.58
N ALA A 337 17.18 18.29 12.48
CA ALA A 337 17.88 19.40 11.81
C ALA A 337 16.93 20.43 11.19
N SER A 338 15.84 19.96 10.55
CA SER A 338 14.81 20.82 9.97
C SER A 338 14.07 21.65 11.03
N ILE A 339 13.94 21.11 12.24
CA ILE A 339 13.29 21.75 13.39
C ILE A 339 14.16 22.87 13.99
N ARG A 340 15.50 22.72 14.05
CA ARG A 340 16.37 23.80 14.55
C ARG A 340 16.42 25.00 13.61
N VAL A 341 16.38 24.79 12.30
CA VAL A 341 16.32 25.89 11.31
C VAL A 341 15.00 26.65 11.40
N LEU A 342 13.89 25.98 11.72
CA LEU A 342 12.59 26.64 11.93
C LEU A 342 12.49 27.38 13.28
N ASN A 343 13.08 26.83 14.35
CA ASN A 343 13.04 27.46 15.68
C ASN A 343 13.93 28.71 15.79
N PHE A 344 14.89 28.92 14.88
CA PHE A 344 15.74 30.13 14.89
C PHE A 344 15.03 31.39 14.35
N LYS A 345 13.79 31.26 13.82
CA LYS A 345 13.01 32.39 13.27
C LYS A 345 11.83 32.85 14.13
N LEU A 346 11.62 32.31 15.32
CA LEU A 346 10.52 32.69 16.22
C LEU A 346 11.06 33.18 17.56
N ALA A 347 11.80 34.29 17.51
CA ALA A 347 12.18 35.06 18.68
C ALA A 347 11.90 36.55 18.41
N SER A 348 10.61 36.94 18.39
CA SER A 348 10.16 38.34 18.55
C SER A 348 8.61 38.52 18.57
N GLN A 349 7.82 37.58 19.09
CA GLN A 349 6.37 37.81 19.27
C GLN A 349 5.89 37.33 20.65
N THR A 350 5.16 38.18 21.36
CA THR A 350 4.53 37.88 22.65
C THR A 350 3.29 37.01 22.43
N LEU A 351 3.43 35.70 22.67
CA LEU A 351 2.33 34.75 22.54
C LEU A 351 1.46 34.72 23.81
N PRO A 352 0.14 34.41 23.71
CA PRO A 352 -0.70 34.15 24.87
C PRO A 352 -0.14 33.05 25.80
N PRO A 353 -0.48 33.06 27.10
CA PRO A 353 0.00 32.07 28.07
C PRO A 353 -0.37 30.65 27.64
N GLY A 354 0.37 29.64 28.09
CA GLY A 354 0.12 28.27 27.65
C GLY A 354 0.92 27.24 28.42
N SER A 355 0.48 25.99 28.30
CA SER A 355 1.20 24.84 28.85
C SER A 355 2.56 24.68 28.18
N LYS A 356 3.60 24.44 28.99
CA LYS A 356 4.96 24.22 28.47
C LYS A 356 4.96 23.00 27.53
N PRO A 357 5.39 23.18 26.27
CA PRO A 357 5.39 22.09 25.30
C PRO A 357 6.53 21.10 25.57
N PHE A 358 6.27 19.80 25.41
CA PHE A 358 7.34 18.80 25.36
C PHE A 358 8.17 18.96 24.08
N SER A 359 9.44 18.53 24.13
CA SER A 359 10.30 18.48 22.95
C SER A 359 9.66 17.67 21.82
N ILE A 360 9.70 18.19 20.59
CA ILE A 360 9.23 17.56 19.35
C ILE A 360 7.69 17.46 19.24
N ILE A 361 7.04 16.77 20.16
CA ILE A 361 5.59 16.48 20.14
C ILE A 361 4.73 17.64 20.67
N GLY A 362 5.33 18.61 21.35
CA GLY A 362 4.62 19.74 21.93
C GLY A 362 3.65 19.32 23.03
N ASN A 363 2.40 19.78 22.96
CA ASN A 363 1.34 19.48 23.91
C ASN A 363 0.43 18.33 23.45
N ILE A 364 0.77 17.58 22.39
CA ILE A 364 -0.08 16.49 21.87
C ILE A 364 -0.40 15.46 22.96
N LEU A 365 0.58 15.03 23.76
CA LEU A 365 0.34 14.04 24.82
C LEU A 365 -0.54 14.57 25.98
N GLN A 366 -0.68 15.89 26.11
CA GLN A 366 -1.58 16.50 27.09
C GLN A 366 -3.03 16.50 26.60
N LEU A 367 -3.22 16.36 25.28
CA LEU A 367 -4.52 16.12 24.69
C LEU A 367 -4.81 14.62 24.78
N SER A 368 -5.52 14.22 25.84
CA SER A 368 -6.06 12.86 26.01
C SER A 368 -6.93 12.42 24.82
N ASN A 369 -7.47 11.19 24.84
CA ASN A 369 -8.43 10.67 23.84
C ASN A 369 -9.63 11.61 23.57
N LEU A 370 -9.97 12.49 24.52
CA LEU A 370 -10.99 13.52 24.37
C LEU A 370 -10.34 14.93 24.37
N PRO A 371 -9.82 15.41 23.22
CA PRO A 371 -9.02 16.63 23.17
C PRO A 371 -9.81 17.87 23.63
N HIS A 372 -11.09 17.95 23.30
CA HIS A 372 -11.94 19.09 23.69
C HIS A 372 -12.11 19.23 25.22
N ARG A 373 -12.18 18.11 25.97
CA ARG A 373 -12.24 18.14 27.45
C ARG A 373 -10.90 18.54 28.06
N ALA A 374 -9.79 18.04 27.49
CA ALA A 374 -8.45 18.43 27.91
C ALA A 374 -8.23 19.94 27.70
N LEU A 375 -8.67 20.50 26.56
CA LEU A 375 -8.64 21.93 26.28
C LEU A 375 -9.46 22.75 27.27
N ALA A 376 -10.66 22.29 27.62
CA ALA A 376 -11.51 22.95 28.62
C ALA A 376 -10.90 22.89 30.04
N LYS A 377 -10.13 21.85 30.36
CA LYS A 377 -9.37 21.80 31.63
C LYS A 377 -8.19 22.76 31.61
N LEU A 378 -7.45 22.82 30.50
CA LEU A 378 -6.32 23.73 30.33
C LEU A 378 -6.75 25.20 30.35
N SER A 379 -7.94 25.55 29.84
CA SER A 379 -8.44 26.93 29.87
C SER A 379 -8.71 27.44 31.27
N LYS A 380 -9.10 26.56 32.20
CA LYS A 380 -9.23 26.92 33.61
C LYS A 380 -7.89 27.30 34.25
N THR A 381 -6.77 26.80 33.73
CA THR A 381 -5.42 27.06 34.26
C THR A 381 -4.72 28.22 33.56
N TYR A 382 -4.78 28.27 32.22
CA TYR A 382 -4.02 29.23 31.41
C TYR A 382 -4.87 30.40 30.90
N GLY A 383 -6.17 30.40 31.23
CA GLY A 383 -7.11 31.44 30.80
C GLY A 383 -7.81 31.12 29.48
N PRO A 384 -8.75 31.99 29.07
CA PRO A 384 -9.64 31.73 27.95
C PRO A 384 -8.98 31.90 26.56
N LEU A 385 -7.79 32.51 26.51
CA LEU A 385 -6.92 32.62 25.34
C LEU A 385 -5.57 32.00 25.68
N MET A 386 -5.26 30.84 25.08
CA MET A 386 -4.01 30.13 25.40
C MET A 386 -3.28 29.62 24.16
N THR A 387 -1.97 29.46 24.29
CA THR A 387 -1.11 28.90 23.25
C THR A 387 -0.77 27.43 23.54
N LEU A 388 -0.91 26.59 22.52
CA LEU A 388 -0.43 25.20 22.53
C LEU A 388 0.41 24.93 21.28
N LYS A 389 1.36 24.02 21.39
CA LYS A 389 2.17 23.54 20.27
C LYS A 389 1.74 22.12 19.94
N LEU A 390 1.09 21.89 18.80
CA LEU A 390 0.68 20.56 18.36
C LEU A 390 1.70 20.04 17.35
N GLY A 391 2.70 19.30 17.83
CA GLY A 391 3.86 18.89 17.04
C GLY A 391 4.70 20.11 16.63
N SER A 392 4.79 20.38 15.33
CA SER A 392 5.48 21.57 14.80
C SER A 392 4.58 22.80 14.65
N ILE A 393 3.30 22.75 15.03
CA ILE A 393 2.36 23.86 14.80
C ILE A 393 1.93 24.56 16.08
N THR A 394 2.15 25.87 16.11
CA THR A 394 1.59 26.76 17.11
C THR A 394 0.08 26.93 16.88
N THR A 395 -0.71 26.67 17.91
CA THR A 395 -2.16 26.69 17.90
C THR A 395 -2.64 27.59 19.04
N ILE A 396 -3.48 28.58 18.73
CA ILE A 396 -4.14 29.41 19.74
C ILE A 396 -5.54 28.84 19.98
N VAL A 397 -5.89 28.63 21.24
CA VAL A 397 -7.20 28.11 21.66
C VAL A 397 -7.99 29.23 22.30
N ILE A 398 -9.20 29.46 21.77
CA ILE A 398 -10.18 30.41 22.29
C ILE A 398 -11.29 29.61 22.96
N SER A 399 -11.58 29.92 24.22
CA SER A 399 -12.55 29.19 25.04
C SER A 399 -13.54 30.09 25.80
N SER A 400 -13.61 31.37 25.43
CA SER A 400 -14.61 32.32 25.95
C SER A 400 -15.53 32.83 24.82
N PRO A 401 -16.85 32.95 25.05
CA PRO A 401 -17.78 33.53 24.09
C PRO A 401 -17.40 34.95 23.64
N ASN A 402 -16.89 35.78 24.56
CA ASN A 402 -16.51 37.17 24.25
C ASN A 402 -15.32 37.22 23.28
N LEU A 403 -14.30 36.39 23.52
CA LEU A 403 -13.14 36.28 22.63
C LEU A 403 -13.49 35.61 21.30
N ALA A 404 -14.41 34.63 21.31
CA ALA A 404 -14.92 34.05 20.07
C ALA A 404 -15.66 35.10 19.24
N LYS A 405 -16.47 35.96 19.87
CA LYS A 405 -17.12 37.11 19.22
C LYS A 405 -16.09 38.08 18.64
N GLU A 406 -15.03 38.37 19.39
CA GLU A 406 -13.95 39.24 18.93
C GLU A 406 -13.19 38.68 17.73
N ALA A 407 -12.85 37.39 17.75
CA ALA A 407 -12.12 36.74 16.65
C ALA A 407 -13.00 36.49 15.42
N LEU A 408 -14.24 36.04 15.61
CA LEU A 408 -15.11 35.57 14.51
C LEU A 408 -16.09 36.63 13.98
N GLN A 409 -16.30 37.75 14.70
CA GLN A 409 -17.15 38.86 14.22
C GLN A 409 -16.36 40.14 14.00
N LYS A 410 -15.56 40.59 14.98
CA LYS A 410 -14.85 41.88 14.87
C LYS A 410 -13.60 41.80 13.99
N ASN A 411 -12.87 40.68 14.06
CA ASN A 411 -11.64 40.44 13.32
C ASN A 411 -11.79 39.28 12.31
N ASP A 412 -13.00 39.05 11.82
CA ASP A 412 -13.38 37.89 11.01
C ASP A 412 -12.46 37.69 9.79
N GLN A 413 -12.06 38.77 9.12
CA GLN A 413 -11.18 38.71 7.96
C GLN A 413 -9.81 38.10 8.29
N ALA A 414 -9.21 38.46 9.43
CA ALA A 414 -7.93 37.94 9.89
C ALA A 414 -8.00 36.45 10.27
N PHE A 415 -9.14 36.00 10.79
CA PHE A 415 -9.37 34.61 11.22
C PHE A 415 -10.16 33.77 10.21
N SER A 416 -10.41 34.30 9.01
CA SER A 416 -11.21 33.60 7.98
C SER A 416 -10.45 32.47 7.27
N SER A 417 -9.11 32.47 7.36
CA SER A 417 -8.27 31.44 6.77
C SER A 417 -8.43 30.10 7.48
N ARG A 418 -8.36 29.00 6.72
CA ARG A 418 -8.52 27.65 7.25
C ARG A 418 -7.25 26.86 7.07
N ARG A 419 -6.87 26.17 8.12
CA ARG A 419 -5.75 25.24 8.07
C ARG A 419 -6.17 23.97 7.32
N ILE A 420 -5.40 23.61 6.30
CA ILE A 420 -5.71 22.50 5.40
C ILE A 420 -5.08 21.21 5.98
N PRO A 421 -5.87 20.20 6.35
CA PRO A 421 -5.34 18.90 6.75
C PRO A 421 -4.83 18.13 5.53
N ASP A 422 -3.86 17.22 5.72
CA ASP A 422 -3.21 16.45 4.66
C ASP A 422 -4.23 15.67 3.80
N LYS A 423 -5.29 15.14 4.43
CA LYS A 423 -6.39 14.47 3.70
C LYS A 423 -7.17 15.37 2.74
N ALA A 424 -7.18 16.69 2.95
CA ALA A 424 -7.80 17.62 2.03
C ALA A 424 -6.97 17.84 0.74
N HIS A 425 -5.75 17.29 0.67
CA HIS A 425 -4.95 17.23 -0.56
C HIS A 425 -5.34 16.06 -1.48
N VAL A 426 -6.14 15.10 -1.01
CA VAL A 426 -6.71 14.06 -1.89
C VAL A 426 -7.51 14.75 -2.99
N PHE A 427 -7.22 14.41 -4.26
CA PHE A 427 -7.83 15.04 -5.45
C PHE A 427 -7.73 16.57 -5.50
N ASP A 428 -6.70 17.14 -4.86
CA ASP A 428 -6.52 18.60 -4.76
C ASP A 428 -7.74 19.33 -4.18
N ARG A 429 -8.58 18.65 -3.37
CA ARG A 429 -9.86 19.20 -2.91
C ARG A 429 -9.73 20.54 -2.19
N HIS A 430 -8.62 20.79 -1.49
CA HIS A 430 -8.33 22.09 -0.88
C HIS A 430 -8.39 23.29 -1.86
N LYS A 431 -8.22 23.07 -3.17
CA LYS A 431 -8.31 24.11 -4.23
C LYS A 431 -9.72 24.32 -4.80
N PHE A 432 -10.67 23.44 -4.48
CA PHE A 432 -12.02 23.44 -5.08
C PHE A 432 -13.14 23.44 -4.04
N SER A 433 -12.89 22.85 -2.87
CA SER A 433 -13.85 22.70 -1.78
C SER A 433 -14.14 24.04 -1.11
N MET A 434 -15.43 24.37 -1.01
CA MET A 434 -15.91 25.55 -0.28
C MET A 434 -15.47 25.53 1.20
N ARG A 435 -15.23 24.33 1.76
CA ARG A 435 -14.74 24.16 3.13
C ARG A 435 -13.31 24.65 3.32
N TRP A 436 -12.45 24.64 2.30
CA TRP A 436 -11.00 24.88 2.45
C TRP A 436 -10.49 26.10 1.68
N LEU A 437 -11.24 26.56 0.67
CA LEU A 437 -10.89 27.74 -0.10
C LEU A 437 -10.74 28.98 0.80
N PRO A 438 -9.73 29.83 0.56
CA PRO A 438 -9.62 31.12 1.24
C PRO A 438 -10.77 32.04 0.81
N THR A 439 -11.03 33.08 1.61
CA THR A 439 -12.08 34.08 1.37
C THR A 439 -11.79 34.92 0.11
N ASN A 440 -12.08 34.36 -1.06
CA ASN A 440 -11.91 34.98 -2.37
C ASN A 440 -13.24 35.01 -3.13
N SER A 441 -13.23 35.57 -4.35
CA SER A 441 -14.45 35.67 -5.19
C SER A 441 -15.09 34.31 -5.48
N LYS A 442 -14.27 33.27 -5.72
CA LYS A 442 -14.76 31.90 -5.94
C LYS A 442 -15.47 31.34 -4.71
N TRP A 443 -14.90 31.48 -3.51
CA TRP A 443 -15.52 31.07 -2.26
C TRP A 443 -16.83 31.83 -1.99
N LYS A 444 -16.85 33.15 -2.23
CA LYS A 444 -18.06 33.99 -2.09
C LYS A 444 -19.17 33.53 -3.02
N ASN A 445 -18.85 33.22 -4.28
CA ASN A 445 -19.83 32.75 -5.26
C ASN A 445 -20.41 31.38 -4.87
N LEU A 446 -19.57 30.42 -4.46
CA LEU A 446 -20.02 29.10 -3.98
C LEU A 446 -20.91 29.22 -2.73
N ARG A 447 -20.55 30.10 -1.79
CA ARG A 447 -21.35 30.37 -0.59
C ARG A 447 -22.66 31.06 -0.92
N LYS A 448 -22.66 32.04 -1.84
CA LYS A 448 -23.87 32.72 -2.32
C LYS A 448 -24.81 31.71 -2.95
N ALA A 449 -24.33 30.83 -3.83
CA ALA A 449 -25.12 29.76 -4.44
C ALA A 449 -25.78 28.86 -3.37
N CYS A 450 -25.03 28.45 -2.34
CA CYS A 450 -25.60 27.68 -1.23
C CYS A 450 -26.66 28.45 -0.43
N ALA A 451 -26.35 29.71 -0.06
CA ALA A 451 -27.19 30.51 0.84
C ALA A 451 -28.49 30.97 0.16
N THR A 452 -28.41 31.44 -1.08
CA THR A 452 -29.58 31.98 -1.80
C THR A 452 -30.48 30.89 -2.38
N GLN A 453 -29.96 29.67 -2.62
CA GLN A 453 -30.69 28.70 -3.44
C GLN A 453 -30.88 27.31 -2.82
N ARG A 454 -30.10 26.93 -1.77
CA ARG A 454 -30.25 25.64 -1.05
C ARG A 454 -30.85 25.78 0.35
N PHE A 455 -30.61 26.90 1.04
CA PHE A 455 -31.11 27.15 2.40
C PHE A 455 -32.16 28.28 2.49
N ALA A 456 -32.64 28.78 1.36
CA ALA A 456 -33.77 29.72 1.36
C ALA A 456 -35.04 29.01 1.88
N ALA A 457 -35.74 29.64 2.82
CA ALA A 457 -36.90 29.06 3.53
C ALA A 457 -37.96 28.47 2.57
N GLN A 458 -38.22 29.12 1.43
CA GLN A 458 -39.18 28.65 0.42
C GLN A 458 -38.84 27.27 -0.17
N ARG A 459 -37.56 26.91 -0.33
CA ARG A 459 -37.15 25.62 -0.92
C ARG A 459 -37.04 24.49 0.10
N LEU A 460 -36.78 24.83 1.37
CA LEU A 460 -36.92 23.87 2.46
C LEU A 460 -38.36 23.34 2.54
N HIS A 461 -39.37 24.18 2.27
CA HIS A 461 -40.77 23.73 2.17
C HIS A 461 -41.04 22.81 0.97
N ALA A 462 -40.50 23.11 -0.22
CA ALA A 462 -40.70 22.27 -1.41
C ALA A 462 -40.16 20.82 -1.25
N THR A 463 -39.15 20.63 -0.40
CA THR A 463 -38.54 19.33 -0.11
C THR A 463 -39.09 18.69 1.17
N GLN A 464 -40.03 19.35 1.87
CA GLN A 464 -40.61 18.90 3.14
C GLN A 464 -41.38 17.58 2.99
N GLY A 465 -42.20 17.43 1.94
CA GLY A 465 -42.96 16.19 1.71
C GLY A 465 -42.11 14.97 1.38
N LEU A 466 -40.93 15.15 0.77
CA LEU A 466 -39.97 14.06 0.54
C LEU A 466 -39.25 13.65 1.82
N ARG A 467 -38.82 14.63 2.62
CA ARG A 467 -38.23 14.36 3.94
C ARG A 467 -39.22 13.67 4.87
N HIS A 468 -40.45 14.15 4.92
CA HIS A 468 -41.48 13.61 5.79
C HIS A 468 -41.81 12.15 5.47
N ARG A 469 -41.95 11.80 4.18
CA ARG A 469 -42.14 10.40 3.76
C ARG A 469 -40.99 9.49 4.23
N LYS A 470 -39.73 9.94 4.08
CA LYS A 470 -38.57 9.16 4.55
C LYS A 470 -38.41 9.14 6.06
N GLU A 471 -38.87 10.16 6.76
CA GLU A 471 -38.94 10.18 8.22
C GLU A 471 -40.06 9.27 8.76
N GLN A 472 -41.13 9.02 8.01
CA GLN A 472 -42.20 8.07 8.39
C GLN A 472 -41.77 6.60 8.29
N GLU A 473 -40.81 6.26 7.42
CA GLU A 473 -40.25 4.90 7.33
C GLU A 473 -39.47 4.48 8.60
N LEU A 474 -39.00 5.46 9.39
CA LEU A 474 -38.19 5.26 10.60
C LEU A 474 -39.01 4.64 11.75
N PRO A 475 -40.16 5.20 12.17
CA PRO A 475 -41.07 4.57 13.11
C PRO A 475 -41.48 3.14 12.72
N ASP A 476 -41.75 2.88 11.44
CA ASP A 476 -42.14 1.54 10.96
C ASP A 476 -41.00 0.51 11.11
N HIS A 477 -39.75 0.93 10.93
CA HIS A 477 -38.58 0.07 11.15
C HIS A 477 -38.34 -0.18 12.65
N VAL A 478 -38.51 0.86 13.48
CA VAL A 478 -38.41 0.75 14.94
C VAL A 478 -39.52 -0.17 15.47
N ASN A 479 -40.76 0.01 15.02
CA ASN A 479 -41.91 -0.79 15.45
C ASN A 479 -41.74 -2.28 15.09
N ARG A 480 -41.24 -2.60 13.89
CA ARG A 480 -40.90 -3.99 13.49
C ARG A 480 -39.86 -4.63 14.41
N SER A 481 -38.87 -3.85 14.86
CA SER A 481 -37.82 -4.33 15.76
C SER A 481 -38.30 -4.42 17.23
N CYS A 482 -39.25 -3.57 17.62
CA CYS A 482 -39.92 -3.68 18.92
C CYS A 482 -40.76 -4.95 19.03
N ILE A 483 -41.45 -5.36 17.95
CA ILE A 483 -42.24 -6.60 17.91
C ILE A 483 -41.35 -7.84 18.10
N SER A 484 -40.10 -7.81 17.61
CA SER A 484 -39.15 -8.93 17.75
C SER A 484 -38.34 -8.91 19.06
N GLY A 485 -38.43 -7.84 19.87
CA GLY A 485 -37.65 -7.66 21.10
C GLY A 485 -36.14 -7.47 20.86
N ALA A 486 -35.71 -7.23 19.62
CA ALA A 486 -34.30 -7.10 19.28
C ALA A 486 -33.76 -5.69 19.64
N PRO A 487 -32.51 -5.59 20.14
CA PRO A 487 -31.89 -4.28 20.39
C PRO A 487 -31.71 -3.49 19.09
N ILE A 488 -32.03 -2.20 19.12
CA ILE A 488 -31.95 -1.29 17.96
C ILE A 488 -30.73 -0.38 18.09
N ASP A 489 -29.88 -0.35 17.08
CA ASP A 489 -28.80 0.63 16.95
C ASP A 489 -29.35 1.93 16.34
N ILE A 490 -29.73 2.87 17.21
CA ILE A 490 -30.31 4.16 16.81
C ILE A 490 -29.34 4.95 15.91
N GLY A 491 -28.04 4.96 16.24
CA GLY A 491 -27.02 5.64 15.44
C GLY A 491 -26.99 5.13 14.01
N ARG A 492 -27.06 3.81 13.83
CA ARG A 492 -27.14 3.15 12.53
C ARG A 492 -28.42 3.53 11.78
N VAL A 493 -29.60 3.42 12.40
CA VAL A 493 -30.87 3.69 11.71
C VAL A 493 -31.00 5.17 11.30
N VAL A 494 -30.57 6.08 12.16
CA VAL A 494 -30.56 7.52 11.86
C VAL A 494 -29.60 7.84 10.72
N LEU A 495 -28.38 7.26 10.72
CA LEU A 495 -27.39 7.49 9.67
C LEU A 495 -27.95 7.13 8.27
N PHE A 496 -28.65 6.01 8.15
CA PHE A 496 -29.31 5.56 6.92
C PHE A 496 -30.36 6.56 6.44
N THR A 497 -31.26 6.93 7.35
CA THR A 497 -32.33 7.88 7.06
C THR A 497 -31.74 9.21 6.57
N LYS A 498 -30.65 9.68 7.19
CA LYS A 498 -29.97 10.93 6.81
C LYS A 498 -29.25 10.84 5.46
N ILE A 499 -28.59 9.73 5.13
CA ILE A 499 -27.99 9.51 3.81
C ILE A 499 -29.04 9.66 2.72
N THR A 500 -30.17 8.97 2.86
CA THR A 500 -31.27 9.00 1.89
C THR A 500 -31.82 10.41 1.75
N ILE A 501 -32.10 11.09 2.87
CA ILE A 501 -32.59 12.48 2.86
C ILE A 501 -31.60 13.42 2.14
N VAL A 502 -30.29 13.30 2.40
CA VAL A 502 -29.27 14.16 1.79
C VAL A 502 -29.16 13.91 0.28
N LEU A 503 -29.17 12.66 -0.16
CA LEU A 503 -29.11 12.30 -1.58
C LEU A 503 -30.36 12.72 -2.34
N THR A 504 -31.55 12.45 -1.80
CA THR A 504 -32.82 12.90 -2.39
C THR A 504 -32.91 14.42 -2.44
N SER A 505 -32.36 15.12 -1.46
CA SER A 505 -32.29 16.60 -1.48
C SER A 505 -31.29 17.15 -2.50
N ILE A 506 -30.30 16.35 -2.94
CA ILE A 506 -29.36 16.73 -4.00
C ILE A 506 -29.98 16.51 -5.39
N SER A 507 -30.71 15.41 -5.58
CA SER A 507 -31.36 15.06 -6.85
C SER A 507 -32.66 14.31 -6.59
N ASN A 508 -33.78 14.87 -7.05
CA ASN A 508 -35.10 14.23 -6.92
C ASN A 508 -35.21 12.92 -7.74
N THR A 509 -34.35 12.73 -8.75
CA THR A 509 -34.31 11.53 -9.61
C THR A 509 -33.87 10.28 -8.85
N PHE A 510 -33.22 10.44 -7.69
CA PHE A 510 -32.78 9.32 -6.87
C PHE A 510 -33.88 8.76 -5.95
N SER A 511 -35.13 9.24 -6.10
CA SER A 511 -36.29 8.69 -5.39
C SER A 511 -36.56 7.21 -5.72
N SER A 512 -35.95 6.64 -6.77
CA SER A 512 -36.11 5.24 -7.19
C SER A 512 -34.95 4.31 -6.82
N MET A 513 -33.83 4.81 -6.27
CA MET A 513 -32.78 3.91 -5.79
C MET A 513 -33.12 3.53 -4.36
N ASP A 514 -33.67 2.33 -4.22
CA ASP A 514 -34.18 1.75 -2.99
C ASP A 514 -33.03 1.39 -2.02
N LEU A 515 -32.26 2.40 -1.58
CA LEU A 515 -31.32 2.29 -0.45
C LEU A 515 -32.05 1.99 0.87
N ALA A 516 -33.39 2.00 0.85
CA ALA A 516 -34.30 1.68 1.94
C ALA A 516 -34.47 0.16 2.17
N GLN A 517 -33.93 -0.70 1.30
CA GLN A 517 -33.73 -2.10 1.69
C GLN A 517 -32.54 -2.16 2.64
N TYR A 518 -32.85 -2.04 3.94
CA TYR A 518 -31.93 -2.10 5.08
C TYR A 518 -30.96 -3.31 5.03
N ASP A 519 -31.29 -4.33 4.21
CA ASP A 519 -30.62 -5.62 4.07
C ASP A 519 -29.94 -5.88 2.70
N SER A 520 -29.94 -4.92 1.77
CA SER A 520 -29.30 -5.12 0.46
C SER A 520 -27.78 -4.94 0.52
N ASN A 521 -27.02 -5.71 -0.27
CA ASN A 521 -25.55 -5.60 -0.39
C ASN A 521 -25.09 -4.18 -0.78
N LEU A 522 -25.91 -3.46 -1.56
CA LEU A 522 -25.64 -2.09 -1.98
C LEU A 522 -25.70 -1.09 -0.81
N SER A 523 -26.61 -1.33 0.15
CA SER A 523 -26.70 -0.54 1.38
C SER A 523 -25.44 -0.74 2.24
N GLN A 524 -24.92 -1.97 2.33
CA GLN A 524 -23.70 -2.28 3.07
C GLN A 524 -22.46 -1.64 2.45
N GLU A 525 -22.29 -1.71 1.12
CA GLU A 525 -21.15 -1.05 0.48
C GLU A 525 -21.16 0.46 0.72
N PHE A 526 -22.34 1.07 0.72
CA PHE A 526 -22.48 2.49 1.02
C PHE A 526 -22.19 2.82 2.50
N ARG A 527 -22.54 1.91 3.44
CA ARG A 527 -22.15 2.02 4.87
C ARG A 527 -20.66 2.12 4.99
N ASP A 528 -19.94 1.17 4.41
CA ASP A 528 -18.49 1.06 4.55
C ASP A 528 -17.79 2.30 4.01
N ILE A 529 -18.35 2.91 2.95
CA ILE A 529 -17.86 4.18 2.42
C ILE A 529 -18.05 5.30 3.44
N VAL A 530 -19.26 5.48 3.98
CA VAL A 530 -19.58 6.59 4.89
C VAL A 530 -18.84 6.46 6.22
N TYR A 531 -18.85 5.26 6.83
CA TYR A 531 -18.10 4.98 8.06
C TYR A 531 -16.59 5.12 7.82
N GLY A 532 -16.08 4.61 6.70
CA GLY A 532 -14.68 4.76 6.35
C GLY A 532 -14.23 6.23 6.22
N VAL A 533 -15.08 7.11 5.67
CA VAL A 533 -14.79 8.55 5.64
C VAL A 533 -14.87 9.18 7.04
N ALA A 534 -15.83 8.78 7.87
CA ALA A 534 -15.98 9.29 9.23
C ALA A 534 -14.80 8.87 10.12
N GLU A 535 -14.36 7.61 10.02
CA GLU A 535 -13.26 7.03 10.77
C GLU A 535 -11.92 7.68 10.40
N GLU A 536 -11.58 7.75 9.11
CA GLU A 536 -10.40 8.52 8.64
C GLU A 536 -10.59 10.04 8.87
N GLY A 537 -11.84 10.47 9.03
CA GLY A 537 -12.25 11.79 9.49
C GLY A 537 -11.77 12.13 10.90
N GLY A 538 -11.97 11.21 11.85
CA GLY A 538 -11.62 11.36 13.26
C GLY A 538 -10.21 10.89 13.63
N ARG A 539 -9.56 10.09 12.78
CA ARG A 539 -8.23 9.54 13.06
C ARG A 539 -7.16 10.65 13.14
N PRO A 540 -6.37 10.73 14.23
CA PRO A 540 -5.24 11.65 14.30
C PRO A 540 -4.22 11.31 13.22
N ASN A 541 -3.82 12.32 12.44
CA ASN A 541 -2.82 12.17 11.39
C ASN A 541 -1.56 12.98 11.74
N ILE A 542 -0.43 12.30 11.89
CA ILE A 542 0.87 12.86 12.22
C ILE A 542 1.35 13.86 11.17
N ALA A 543 0.95 13.69 9.90
CA ALA A 543 1.25 14.65 8.84
C ALA A 543 0.52 15.99 9.00
N ASP A 544 -0.53 16.05 9.83
CA ASP A 544 -1.19 17.31 10.21
C ASP A 544 -0.45 18.06 11.32
N TYR A 545 0.33 17.34 12.14
CA TYR A 545 1.16 17.92 13.19
C TYR A 545 2.61 18.15 12.75
N PHE A 546 3.06 17.49 11.68
CA PHE A 546 4.39 17.63 11.12
C PHE A 546 4.29 17.70 9.59
N PRO A 547 4.14 18.90 9.01
CA PRO A 547 3.90 19.07 7.58
C PRO A 547 4.97 18.44 6.67
N ALA A 548 6.22 18.32 7.14
CA ALA A 548 7.29 17.64 6.42
C ALA A 548 6.96 16.16 6.12
N LEU A 549 6.14 15.50 6.97
CA LEU A 549 5.73 14.11 6.79
C LEU A 549 4.57 13.94 5.80
N ARG A 550 3.96 15.03 5.30
CA ARG A 550 2.88 14.95 4.29
C ARG A 550 3.34 14.26 3.02
N VAL A 551 4.62 14.37 2.66
CA VAL A 551 5.14 13.77 1.42
C VAL A 551 4.98 12.25 1.46
N ILE A 552 5.24 11.63 2.61
CA ILE A 552 5.30 10.17 2.76
C ILE A 552 3.97 9.52 3.17
N ASP A 553 3.00 10.28 3.69
CA ASP A 553 1.72 9.76 4.24
C ASP A 553 1.95 8.56 5.18
N PRO A 554 2.63 8.78 6.32
CA PRO A 554 3.23 7.70 7.12
C PRO A 554 2.18 6.77 7.74
N GLN A 555 0.96 7.26 7.98
CA GLN A 555 -0.15 6.46 8.52
C GLN A 555 -1.09 5.95 7.42
N GLY A 556 -0.81 6.25 6.14
CA GLY A 556 -1.67 5.88 5.01
C GLY A 556 -3.05 6.54 5.01
N VAL A 557 -3.26 7.60 5.79
CA VAL A 557 -4.56 8.27 5.94
C VAL A 557 -4.98 8.89 4.61
N ARG A 558 -4.04 9.51 3.89
CA ARG A 558 -4.32 10.11 2.57
C ARG A 558 -4.63 9.02 1.53
N LYS A 559 -3.89 7.92 1.54
CA LYS A 559 -4.14 6.75 0.66
C LYS A 559 -5.52 6.12 0.91
N ARG A 560 -5.89 5.84 2.16
CA ARG A 560 -7.22 5.25 2.49
C ARG A 560 -8.36 6.22 2.19
N THR A 561 -8.21 7.50 2.55
CA THR A 561 -9.20 8.54 2.21
C THR A 561 -9.45 8.62 0.71
N ARG A 562 -8.41 8.42 -0.13
CA ARG A 562 -8.54 8.41 -1.59
C ARG A 562 -9.47 7.30 -2.09
N ILE A 563 -9.43 6.11 -1.49
CA ILE A 563 -10.30 4.99 -1.86
C ILE A 563 -11.76 5.37 -1.66
N PHE A 564 -12.11 5.84 -0.46
CA PHE A 564 -13.49 6.24 -0.16
C PHE A 564 -13.95 7.43 -1.01
N TYR A 565 -13.11 8.45 -1.19
CA TYR A 565 -13.45 9.59 -2.03
C TYR A 565 -13.64 9.19 -3.49
N THR A 566 -12.92 8.18 -4.00
CA THR A 566 -13.11 7.67 -5.37
C THR A 566 -14.50 7.08 -5.53
N LYS A 567 -14.93 6.26 -4.56
CA LYS A 567 -16.27 5.65 -4.57
C LYS A 567 -17.37 6.72 -4.53
N ILE A 568 -17.28 7.70 -3.61
CA ILE A 568 -18.28 8.79 -3.53
C ILE A 568 -18.27 9.64 -4.81
N PHE A 569 -17.10 9.97 -5.35
CA PHE A 569 -17.04 10.74 -6.59
C PHE A 569 -17.65 9.99 -7.79
N GLY A 570 -17.52 8.67 -7.85
CA GLY A 570 -18.19 7.85 -8.87
C GLY A 570 -19.72 7.91 -8.77
N ILE A 571 -20.26 7.91 -7.55
CA ILE A 571 -21.71 8.08 -7.31
C ILE A 571 -22.17 9.47 -7.75
N LEU A 572 -21.41 10.51 -7.38
CA LEU A 572 -21.70 11.90 -7.80
C LEU A 572 -21.60 12.08 -9.33
N ASP A 573 -20.63 11.42 -9.99
CA ASP A 573 -20.51 11.42 -11.45
C ASP A 573 -21.73 10.79 -12.12
N GLY A 574 -22.22 9.66 -11.59
CA GLY A 574 -23.46 9.03 -12.06
C GLY A 574 -24.65 9.98 -11.98
N ILE A 575 -24.82 10.64 -10.83
CA ILE A 575 -25.90 11.62 -10.59
C ILE A 575 -25.81 12.79 -11.57
N ILE A 576 -24.62 13.37 -11.73
CA ILE A 576 -24.37 14.49 -12.65
C ILE A 576 -24.66 14.08 -14.09
N LYS A 577 -24.14 12.93 -14.54
CA LYS A 577 -24.27 12.45 -15.92
C LYS A 577 -25.73 12.17 -16.28
N GLN A 578 -26.46 11.47 -15.40
CA GLN A 578 -27.88 11.17 -15.63
C GLN A 578 -28.70 12.46 -15.73
N ARG A 579 -28.42 13.46 -14.88
CA ARG A 579 -29.15 14.73 -14.93
C ARG A 579 -28.85 15.53 -16.19
N LEU A 580 -27.59 15.58 -16.61
CA LEU A 580 -27.22 16.23 -17.87
C LEU A 580 -27.91 15.57 -19.07
N GLN A 581 -28.02 14.25 -19.10
CA GLN A 581 -28.77 13.53 -20.14
C GLN A 581 -30.26 13.92 -20.14
N LEU A 582 -30.91 13.95 -18.97
CA LEU A 582 -32.32 14.34 -18.86
C LEU A 582 -32.58 15.78 -19.34
N ARG A 583 -31.64 16.71 -19.08
CA ARG A 583 -31.72 18.08 -19.61
C ARG A 583 -31.66 18.14 -21.14
N VAL A 584 -30.76 17.34 -21.74
CA VAL A 584 -30.60 17.30 -23.20
C VAL A 584 -31.83 16.68 -23.87
N SER A 585 -32.41 15.64 -23.28
CA SER A 585 -33.63 14.98 -23.79
C SER A 585 -34.89 15.82 -23.60
N SER A 586 -34.95 16.67 -22.56
CA SER A 586 -36.06 17.58 -22.26
C SER A 586 -35.80 18.98 -22.85
N LYS A 587 -35.96 19.15 -24.16
CA LYS A 587 -36.02 20.49 -24.77
C LYS A 587 -37.25 21.25 -24.23
N GLY A 588 -37.05 22.10 -23.23
CA GLY A 588 -37.99 23.19 -22.89
C GLY A 588 -39.05 22.91 -21.80
N SER A 589 -39.15 21.72 -21.22
CA SER A 589 -39.96 21.53 -20.00
C SER A 589 -39.10 21.86 -18.77
N LYS A 590 -39.63 22.66 -17.84
CA LYS A 590 -38.94 23.15 -16.63
C LYS A 590 -38.12 22.03 -15.99
N ALA A 591 -36.79 22.13 -16.14
CA ALA A 591 -35.83 21.27 -15.48
C ALA A 591 -36.17 21.18 -13.98
N GLY A 592 -36.08 19.97 -13.43
CA GLY A 592 -36.50 19.65 -12.08
C GLY A 592 -36.07 20.72 -11.08
N ASN A 593 -36.99 21.13 -10.20
CA ASN A 593 -36.81 22.28 -9.31
C ASN A 593 -35.85 21.98 -8.13
N ASP A 594 -34.76 21.23 -8.36
CA ASP A 594 -33.83 20.76 -7.34
C ASP A 594 -32.47 21.45 -7.37
N VAL A 595 -31.59 21.06 -6.44
CA VAL A 595 -30.33 21.77 -6.20
C VAL A 595 -29.37 21.61 -7.38
N LEU A 596 -29.36 20.44 -8.03
CA LEU A 596 -28.41 20.16 -9.10
C LEU A 596 -28.74 20.97 -10.36
N ASP A 597 -30.02 21.08 -10.70
CA ASP A 597 -30.46 21.88 -11.85
C ASP A 597 -30.14 23.36 -11.68
N LEU A 598 -30.24 23.87 -10.47
CA LEU A 598 -29.94 25.26 -10.20
C LEU A 598 -28.42 25.52 -10.12
N LEU A 599 -27.61 24.54 -9.68
CA LEU A 599 -26.15 24.64 -9.80
C LEU A 599 -25.71 24.62 -11.27
N PHE A 600 -26.42 23.90 -12.14
CA PHE A 600 -26.18 23.94 -13.59
C PHE A 600 -26.67 25.25 -14.23
N SER A 601 -27.80 25.83 -13.82
CA SER A 601 -28.22 27.14 -14.34
C SER A 601 -27.22 28.25 -13.97
N LEU A 602 -26.57 28.14 -12.81
CA LEU A 602 -25.47 29.03 -12.44
C LEU A 602 -24.22 28.86 -13.31
N LEU A 603 -23.97 27.68 -13.91
CA LEU A 603 -22.89 27.51 -14.89
C LEU A 603 -23.21 28.21 -16.21
N GLU A 604 -24.49 28.29 -16.56
CA GLU A 604 -24.99 28.85 -17.83
C GLU A 604 -25.09 30.40 -17.79
N GLU A 605 -24.96 31.03 -16.62
CA GLU A 605 -24.86 32.50 -16.51
C GLU A 605 -23.47 33.00 -16.97
N ASP A 606 -23.45 33.91 -17.96
CA ASP A 606 -22.32 34.45 -18.74
C ASP A 606 -21.17 35.14 -17.95
N ASN A 607 -21.15 35.01 -16.62
CA ASN A 607 -20.12 35.61 -15.76
C ASN A 607 -19.68 34.70 -14.59
N SER A 608 -20.11 33.44 -14.58
CA SER A 608 -19.80 32.53 -13.48
C SER A 608 -18.40 31.90 -13.63
N LYS A 609 -17.48 32.22 -12.71
CA LYS A 609 -16.15 31.57 -12.58
C LYS A 609 -16.23 30.18 -11.92
N ILE A 610 -17.33 29.45 -12.10
CA ILE A 610 -17.59 28.16 -11.45
C ILE A 610 -17.46 27.07 -12.52
N SER A 611 -16.73 26.00 -12.22
CA SER A 611 -16.58 24.85 -13.12
C SER A 611 -17.46 23.67 -12.68
N LEU A 612 -17.70 22.72 -13.58
CA LEU A 612 -18.34 21.45 -13.22
C LEU A 612 -17.60 20.71 -12.08
N LEU A 613 -16.27 20.84 -12.04
CA LEU A 613 -15.44 20.29 -10.97
C LEU A 613 -15.71 20.98 -9.62
N ASP A 614 -16.03 22.26 -9.61
CA ASP A 614 -16.40 23.01 -8.40
C ASP A 614 -17.76 22.54 -7.86
N ILE A 615 -18.73 22.32 -8.75
CA ILE A 615 -20.03 21.75 -8.38
C ILE A 615 -19.86 20.35 -7.80
N LYS A 616 -19.07 19.50 -8.45
CA LYS A 616 -18.78 18.16 -7.94
C LYS A 616 -18.19 18.18 -6.53
N ASN A 617 -17.25 19.09 -6.28
CA ASN A 617 -16.63 19.26 -4.96
C ASN A 617 -17.59 19.88 -3.94
N LEU A 618 -18.50 20.75 -4.37
CA LEU A 618 -19.54 21.32 -3.53
C LEU A 618 -20.56 20.25 -3.10
N LEU A 619 -20.99 19.38 -4.02
CA LEU A 619 -21.87 18.25 -3.71
C LEU A 619 -21.21 17.29 -2.71
N MET A 620 -19.92 17.00 -2.91
CA MET A 620 -19.13 16.23 -1.95
C MET A 620 -19.09 16.90 -0.56
N ASP A 621 -18.89 18.23 -0.49
CA ASP A 621 -18.89 18.96 0.78
C ASP A 621 -20.25 18.90 1.49
N LEU A 622 -21.34 19.05 0.74
CA LEU A 622 -22.71 18.99 1.25
C LEU A 622 -23.06 17.58 1.75
N PHE A 623 -22.67 16.56 0.99
CA PHE A 623 -22.85 15.16 1.32
C PHE A 623 -22.12 14.80 2.63
N LEU A 624 -20.81 15.06 2.69
CA LEU A 624 -19.98 14.72 3.85
C LEU A 624 -20.35 15.53 5.10
N ALA A 625 -20.77 16.79 4.96
CA ALA A 625 -21.20 17.60 6.09
C ALA A 625 -22.55 17.14 6.66
N GLY A 626 -23.50 16.81 5.78
CA GLY A 626 -24.89 16.57 6.16
C GLY A 626 -25.14 15.25 6.86
N ILE A 627 -24.30 14.24 6.63
CA ILE A 627 -24.53 12.87 7.14
C ILE A 627 -24.08 12.73 8.59
N GLY A 628 -22.77 12.83 8.86
CA GLY A 628 -22.23 12.52 10.19
C GLY A 628 -22.70 13.48 11.28
N THR A 629 -22.75 14.78 11.00
CA THR A 629 -23.12 15.79 12.01
C THR A 629 -24.56 15.65 12.48
N THR A 630 -25.52 15.54 11.53
CA THR A 630 -26.94 15.44 11.88
C THR A 630 -27.28 14.09 12.52
N SER A 631 -26.61 13.01 12.09
CA SER A 631 -26.80 11.68 12.68
C SER A 631 -26.38 11.68 14.16
N SER A 632 -25.17 12.16 14.47
CA SER A 632 -24.71 12.24 15.85
C SER A 632 -25.57 13.18 16.70
N THR A 633 -26.05 14.31 16.15
CA THR A 633 -26.94 15.21 16.90
C THR A 633 -28.25 14.53 17.31
N VAL A 634 -28.88 13.78 16.40
CA VAL A 634 -30.12 13.05 16.71
C VAL A 634 -29.85 11.92 17.70
N GLU A 635 -28.75 11.18 17.52
CA GLU A 635 -28.32 10.14 18.47
C GLU A 635 -28.14 10.73 19.88
N TRP A 636 -27.38 11.82 20.01
CA TRP A 636 -27.23 12.53 21.28
C TRP A 636 -28.57 12.97 21.86
N ALA A 637 -29.44 13.57 21.05
CA ALA A 637 -30.77 14.01 21.51
C ALA A 637 -31.62 12.86 22.06
N MET A 638 -31.54 11.67 21.46
CA MET A 638 -32.26 10.47 21.92
C MET A 638 -31.64 9.84 23.18
N THR A 639 -30.34 10.05 23.41
CA THR A 639 -29.64 9.55 24.61
C THR A 639 -29.72 10.48 25.82
N LEU A 640 -30.18 11.73 25.65
CA LEU A 640 -30.27 12.68 26.76
C LEU A 640 -31.32 12.22 27.80
N PRO A 641 -31.02 12.34 29.11
CA PRO A 641 -31.98 12.04 30.18
C PRO A 641 -33.24 12.90 30.05
N ASP A 642 -34.39 12.36 30.47
CA ASP A 642 -35.69 13.07 30.41
C ASP A 642 -35.65 14.42 31.14
N GLU A 643 -34.86 14.54 32.21
CA GLU A 643 -34.66 15.76 33.01
C GLU A 643 -33.96 16.91 32.25
N MET A 644 -33.29 16.64 31.12
CA MET A 644 -32.67 17.66 30.25
C MET A 644 -33.51 17.98 29.02
N ARG A 645 -34.72 17.41 28.90
CA ARG A 645 -35.66 17.77 27.83
C ARG A 645 -36.36 19.09 28.19
N PRO A 646 -36.50 20.04 27.25
CA PRO A 646 -37.23 21.27 27.52
C PRO A 646 -38.66 20.96 27.97
N GLU A 647 -39.13 21.61 29.05
CA GLU A 647 -40.50 21.46 29.58
C GLU A 647 -41.59 21.77 28.53
N ASP A 648 -41.27 22.60 27.54
CA ASP A 648 -42.17 23.00 26.43
C ASP A 648 -42.27 21.99 25.28
N MET A 649 -41.57 20.85 25.35
CA MET A 649 -41.59 19.84 24.29
C MET A 649 -42.84 18.94 24.42
N ASP A 650 -44.00 19.55 24.18
CA ASP A 650 -45.30 18.89 24.15
C ASP A 650 -45.42 18.09 22.83
N ILE A 651 -44.99 16.82 22.87
CA ILE A 651 -44.95 15.92 21.71
C ILE A 651 -46.35 15.74 21.09
N ASP A 652 -47.41 15.93 21.89
CA ASP A 652 -48.80 15.84 21.45
C ASP A 652 -49.29 17.09 20.68
N LYS A 653 -48.68 18.27 20.86
CA LYS A 653 -48.98 19.49 20.08
C LYS A 653 -48.33 19.51 18.69
N VAL A 654 -47.36 18.65 18.42
CA VAL A 654 -46.62 18.57 17.14
C VAL A 654 -47.13 17.43 16.24
N ARG A 655 -48.26 16.78 16.58
CA ARG A 655 -48.95 15.85 15.67
C ARG A 655 -49.43 16.60 14.42
N ILE A 656 -48.67 16.47 13.34
CA ILE A 656 -49.13 16.82 12.00
C ILE A 656 -50.27 15.85 11.66
N PRO A 657 -51.48 16.33 11.30
CA PRO A 657 -52.61 15.47 11.00
C PRO A 657 -52.25 14.50 9.88
N PRO A 658 -52.70 13.23 9.94
CA PRO A 658 -52.41 12.25 8.91
C PRO A 658 -52.92 12.79 7.56
N THR A 659 -52.03 12.88 6.58
CA THR A 659 -52.41 13.14 5.19
C THR A 659 -53.43 12.08 4.77
N ARG A 660 -54.67 12.52 4.49
CA ARG A 660 -55.72 11.67 3.93
C ARG A 660 -55.18 10.93 2.70
N ALA A 661 -55.45 9.62 2.68
CA ALA A 661 -55.07 8.65 1.66
C ALA A 661 -55.42 9.08 0.24
#